data_AF-A0A7X7YVW9-F1
#
_entry.id   AF-A0A7X7YVW9-F1
#
_cell.length_a   1.000
_cell.length_b   1.000
_cell.length_c   1.000
_cell.angle_alpha   90.00
_cell.angle_beta   90.00
_cell.angle_gamma   90.00
#
_symmetry.space_group_name_H-M   'P 1'
#
loop_
_entity.id
_entity.type
_entity.pdbx_description
1 polymer ?
#
loop_
_entity_poly.entity_id
_entity_poly.type
_entity_poly.pdbx_seq_one_letter_code
_entity_poly.pdbx_strand_id
1 'polypeptide(L)'
;MSRLSLVVLVVVSIVGSAVAQAGEADRIQPWSENPRYWQYKGRPVLLLGGSKDDNLFQIPDLKEHLDEIAAVGANYIRNTMSDRPDKGFEVYPFAKRPDGKYDLEQWNDEYWRRFENMLRWTAERGIIVQIEVWDRFDYSTKNWEPHPYNPRNNVNYSYEQSGFAEHYPDHPGANRQPFFFTTPAQRNNTVVLRFQQRFVDKMLSYSLQYDHVLYCMDNETSAEEAWGAYWAEHIKRRAAEAGKKVCVTEMWDAWDLKSDEHKRTLDHPERYDFADVSQNNQQKGQTHWDNFQWVRTRIADKPRPLNTTKTYGADGGRFGNNRDGVERFWRHVIGGVASARFHRPDSGLGLSEPAKAAIQAARKLESIVRLWDVEPANQLLSDRAENEAYLAARPGVAYALYFTNGGSVGLNLKDAPGRFEIRWIDIATGQWGKREQLDGGGVATLTAPAEGHWAAAIVQSGRPASPSSAAHAAPYLAAVRQFADLVLARGRDTYGKPTPLFVDGLNVDTFEPVKWKWGDGKEWVLCNLSSQQGLFRTLDGLSRLTGEPRYRDAAIEALRYAFDHLRYGIEHNGGLLAWGGHLAYNATDDVLAGNPDGSGRIHELKCFFPHYELMWQADPKATRQLIENMWNAHVLDWGRLDFNRHGSPKKLGTLWQNEYRGGEVFFDGQGLTFHNAGSDFYYAAGMLSKLGGAPEPLLWSRRLAYRYVETRDPKTGLGGFQFSQCRTAWCDDVGKIRGDRAEYQYGDDFKGHRVVEGTLFPCYGDTPEVEPQVSRLLLGEQLGDAGRDFTRWAVEEMTAWGKSAYRKKDNAFIPMLTDGTSMEGYVCKKDGYFGPRGRVLHAGHPGAAHLWLYALAFRLSGDEFLWEMARNIAQGNGWGDIGETPEASSSVRLPDNSADPFLVLAMLELHRAGGKGAFLDQAQTVGQNILRDRVQQGLFVRSRRHLFCHVSSNEAQALLHLAAALLGQPESVPAFTGASPFFHVEYGGQASRSYDASIIYGRTR
;
A
#
# COMPACT_ATOMS: atom_id res chain seq x y z
N MET A 1 1.97 9.73 67.83
CA MET A 1 0.92 10.45 67.11
C MET A 1 1.56 11.26 65.99
N SER A 2 0.90 11.30 64.83
CA SER A 2 1.09 12.24 63.71
C SER A 2 2.22 11.98 62.67
N ARG A 3 1.73 11.95 61.41
CA ARG A 3 2.33 12.26 60.10
C ARG A 3 3.15 11.17 59.39
N LEU A 4 2.55 10.60 58.34
CA LEU A 4 3.02 10.81 56.96
C LEU A 4 1.86 10.66 55.96
N SER A 5 1.72 11.62 55.06
CA SER A 5 0.70 11.73 54.02
C SER A 5 1.32 11.57 52.63
N LEU A 6 0.54 10.98 51.71
CA LEU A 6 0.42 11.32 50.28
C LEU A 6 1.60 11.07 49.31
N VAL A 7 1.57 9.94 48.57
CA VAL A 7 1.88 9.87 47.12
C VAL A 7 1.16 8.64 46.51
N VAL A 8 -0.10 8.79 46.10
CA VAL A 8 -0.78 7.85 45.17
C VAL A 8 -1.68 8.68 44.25
N LEU A 9 -1.09 9.28 43.22
CA LEU A 9 -1.79 9.83 42.06
C LEU A 9 -0.73 10.13 41.01
N VAL A 10 -0.78 9.47 39.84
CA VAL A 10 -0.30 9.94 38.51
C VAL A 10 -0.32 8.84 37.43
N VAL A 11 -0.42 7.53 37.73
CA VAL A 11 -0.30 6.49 36.68
C VAL A 11 -1.60 6.23 35.87
N VAL A 12 -2.77 6.72 36.31
CA VAL A 12 -4.05 6.48 35.59
C VAL A 12 -4.34 7.50 34.47
N SER A 13 -3.62 8.62 34.41
CA SER A 13 -3.90 9.68 33.42
C SER A 13 -3.18 9.50 32.08
N ILE A 14 -2.12 8.69 31.99
CA ILE A 14 -1.29 8.58 30.78
C ILE A 14 -1.87 7.57 29.76
N VAL A 15 -2.56 6.53 30.22
CA VAL A 15 -3.19 5.52 29.34
C VAL A 15 -4.47 6.05 28.68
N GLY A 16 -5.21 6.94 29.36
CA GLY A 16 -6.40 7.59 28.79
C GLY A 16 -6.07 8.59 27.68
N SER A 17 -4.93 9.28 27.77
CA SER A 17 -4.49 10.25 26.76
C SER A 17 -4.05 9.59 25.46
N ALA A 18 -3.32 8.47 25.51
CA ALA A 18 -2.85 7.77 24.31
C ALA A 18 -4.00 7.10 23.50
N VAL A 19 -5.00 6.55 24.18
CA VAL A 19 -6.19 5.95 23.53
C VAL A 19 -7.11 7.02 22.93
N ALA A 20 -7.29 8.16 23.62
CA ALA A 20 -8.04 9.30 23.07
C ALA A 20 -7.35 9.92 21.85
N GLN A 21 -6.01 9.92 21.83
CA GLN A 21 -5.21 10.47 20.72
C GLN A 21 -5.17 9.55 19.50
N ALA A 22 -5.18 8.22 19.70
CA ALA A 22 -5.37 7.24 18.62
C ALA A 22 -6.78 7.32 18.00
N GLY A 23 -7.82 7.46 18.82
CA GLY A 23 -9.20 7.62 18.33
C GLY A 23 -9.47 8.95 17.60
N GLU A 24 -8.72 10.01 17.90
CA GLU A 24 -8.78 11.26 17.12
C GLU A 24 -8.08 11.15 15.76
N ALA A 25 -6.99 10.39 15.64
CA ALA A 25 -6.28 10.24 14.37
C ALA A 25 -7.14 9.50 13.33
N ASP A 26 -8.00 8.57 13.75
CA ASP A 26 -8.81 7.75 12.85
C ASP A 26 -9.93 8.51 12.13
N ARG A 27 -10.42 9.62 12.69
CA ARG A 27 -11.58 10.35 12.13
C ARG A 27 -11.25 11.35 11.03
N ILE A 28 -12.20 11.60 10.15
CA ILE A 28 -12.15 12.74 9.22
C ILE A 28 -12.18 14.05 10.02
N GLN A 29 -11.15 14.87 9.88
CA GLN A 29 -11.02 16.17 10.53
C GLN A 29 -10.04 17.07 9.78
N PRO A 30 -10.05 18.41 9.99
CA PRO A 30 -9.01 19.28 9.45
C PRO A 30 -7.62 18.78 9.86
N TRP A 31 -6.69 18.74 8.92
CA TRP A 31 -5.34 18.28 9.19
C TRP A 31 -4.57 19.31 10.01
N SER A 32 -3.86 18.87 11.05
CA SER A 32 -3.21 19.76 12.01
C SER A 32 -2.05 20.57 11.40
N GLU A 33 -1.32 20.02 10.43
CA GLU A 33 -0.17 20.71 9.81
C GLU A 33 -0.62 21.72 8.75
N ASN A 34 -1.68 21.41 8.00
CA ASN A 34 -2.31 22.34 7.07
C ASN A 34 -3.84 22.22 7.16
N PRO A 35 -4.49 23.06 8.01
CA PRO A 35 -5.93 22.99 8.25
C PRO A 35 -6.81 23.25 7.03
N ARG A 36 -6.23 23.69 5.91
CA ARG A 36 -6.96 23.85 4.63
C ARG A 36 -7.32 22.50 4.00
N TYR A 37 -6.73 21.40 4.46
CA TYR A 37 -6.97 20.05 3.97
C TYR A 37 -7.51 19.14 5.06
N TRP A 38 -8.07 18.01 4.64
CA TRP A 38 -8.56 16.98 5.54
C TRP A 38 -7.44 16.03 5.94
N GLN A 39 -7.62 15.37 7.08
CA GLN A 39 -6.90 14.15 7.45
C GLN A 39 -7.90 13.03 7.71
N TYR A 40 -7.52 11.80 7.41
CA TYR A 40 -8.26 10.60 7.78
C TYR A 40 -7.26 9.47 8.08
N LYS A 41 -7.44 8.78 9.22
CA LYS A 41 -6.49 7.75 9.69
C LYS A 41 -5.04 8.25 9.82
N GLY A 42 -4.89 9.45 10.37
CA GLY A 42 -3.61 10.09 10.65
C GLY A 42 -2.90 10.67 9.43
N ARG A 43 -3.53 10.70 8.24
CA ARG A 43 -2.88 11.10 6.99
C ARG A 43 -3.63 12.22 6.28
N PRO A 44 -2.94 13.23 5.71
CA PRO A 44 -3.59 14.23 4.87
C PRO A 44 -4.25 13.57 3.66
N VAL A 45 -5.41 14.09 3.26
CA VAL A 45 -6.20 13.52 2.17
C VAL A 45 -6.92 14.61 1.37
N LEU A 46 -6.81 14.54 0.03
CA LEU A 46 -7.65 15.27 -0.90
C LEU A 46 -8.87 14.42 -1.25
N LEU A 47 -10.06 14.99 -1.04
CA LEU A 47 -11.33 14.30 -1.23
C LEU A 47 -11.83 14.51 -2.67
N LEU A 48 -11.79 13.47 -3.51
CA LEU A 48 -12.22 13.55 -4.91
C LEU A 48 -13.35 12.55 -5.17
N GLY A 49 -14.31 12.93 -6.01
CA GLY A 49 -15.31 11.95 -6.44
C GLY A 49 -16.36 12.43 -7.44
N GLY A 50 -17.40 11.62 -7.54
CA GLY A 50 -18.55 11.83 -8.41
C GLY A 50 -19.55 10.72 -8.13
N SER A 51 -20.84 11.02 -8.20
CA SER A 51 -21.85 9.98 -8.11
C SER A 51 -23.10 10.33 -8.92
N LYS A 52 -23.84 9.29 -9.31
CA LYS A 52 -24.94 9.41 -10.28
C LYS A 52 -26.28 9.86 -9.69
N ASP A 53 -26.38 9.99 -8.37
CA ASP A 53 -27.60 10.41 -7.67
C ASP A 53 -27.29 11.28 -6.43
N ASP A 54 -28.31 11.95 -5.87
CA ASP A 54 -28.21 12.83 -4.70
C ASP A 54 -28.52 12.09 -3.39
N ASN A 55 -29.58 11.30 -3.35
CA ASN A 55 -29.92 10.41 -2.24
C ASN A 55 -29.29 9.03 -2.42
N LEU A 56 -27.99 9.04 -2.68
CA LEU A 56 -27.22 7.92 -3.21
C LEU A 56 -27.46 6.59 -2.48
N PHE A 57 -27.66 6.60 -1.16
CA PHE A 57 -27.95 5.40 -0.38
C PHE A 57 -29.19 4.61 -0.85
N GLN A 58 -30.12 5.22 -1.59
CA GLN A 58 -31.35 4.56 -2.04
C GLN A 58 -31.23 3.82 -3.37
N ILE A 59 -30.16 4.04 -4.16
CA ILE A 59 -30.04 3.45 -5.49
C ILE A 59 -29.92 1.92 -5.43
N PRO A 60 -30.51 1.16 -6.38
CA PRO A 60 -30.48 -0.30 -6.35
C PRO A 60 -29.09 -0.93 -6.46
N ASP A 61 -28.17 -0.29 -7.19
CA ASP A 61 -26.82 -0.77 -7.51
C ASP A 61 -25.72 0.03 -6.79
N LEU A 62 -26.02 0.42 -5.55
CA LEU A 62 -25.12 1.25 -4.74
C LEU A 62 -23.73 0.63 -4.59
N LYS A 63 -23.67 -0.67 -4.30
CA LYS A 63 -22.40 -1.33 -3.99
C LYS A 63 -21.47 -1.35 -5.20
N GLU A 64 -22.00 -1.68 -6.38
CA GLU A 64 -21.30 -1.67 -7.66
C GLU A 64 -20.81 -0.27 -8.00
N HIS A 65 -21.64 0.75 -7.74
CA HIS A 65 -21.24 2.14 -7.95
C HIS A 65 -20.13 2.58 -6.98
N LEU A 66 -20.17 2.16 -5.71
CA LEU A 66 -19.09 2.43 -4.75
C LEU A 66 -17.78 1.71 -5.13
N ASP A 67 -17.86 0.50 -5.68
CA ASP A 67 -16.70 -0.21 -6.23
C ASP A 67 -16.08 0.54 -7.41
N GLU A 68 -16.90 1.09 -8.30
CA GLU A 68 -16.48 1.90 -9.43
C GLU A 68 -15.80 3.21 -8.99
N ILE A 69 -16.35 3.88 -7.96
CA ILE A 69 -15.75 5.07 -7.34
C ILE A 69 -14.35 4.73 -6.81
N ALA A 70 -14.22 3.66 -6.02
CA ALA A 70 -12.94 3.26 -5.45
C ALA A 70 -11.92 2.88 -6.54
N ALA A 71 -12.35 2.17 -7.60
CA ALA A 71 -11.49 1.70 -8.68
C ALA A 71 -10.81 2.83 -9.46
N VAL A 72 -11.42 4.01 -9.54
CA VAL A 72 -10.84 5.19 -10.21
C VAL A 72 -10.03 6.09 -9.26
N GLY A 73 -9.87 5.68 -8.00
CA GLY A 73 -9.16 6.45 -6.98
C GLY A 73 -9.99 7.57 -6.36
N ALA A 74 -11.30 7.61 -6.59
CA ALA A 74 -12.18 8.51 -5.85
C ALA A 74 -12.42 7.98 -4.43
N ASN A 75 -12.60 8.89 -3.49
CA ASN A 75 -12.70 8.60 -2.05
C ASN A 75 -13.73 9.49 -1.35
N TYR A 76 -14.67 10.07 -2.10
CA TYR A 76 -15.61 11.04 -1.55
C TYR A 76 -16.96 11.00 -2.24
N ILE A 77 -18.03 10.90 -1.45
CA ILE A 77 -19.41 10.99 -1.91
C ILE A 77 -20.19 12.07 -1.16
N ARG A 78 -21.17 12.62 -1.87
CA ARG A 78 -22.26 13.41 -1.31
C ARG A 78 -23.48 12.49 -1.14
N ASN A 79 -24.14 12.57 0.00
CA ASN A 79 -25.39 11.86 0.26
C ASN A 79 -26.40 12.80 0.91
N THR A 80 -27.40 13.24 0.15
CA THR A 80 -28.54 13.99 0.69
C THR A 80 -29.51 13.01 1.35
N MET A 81 -30.03 13.35 2.53
CA MET A 81 -31.08 12.57 3.20
C MET A 81 -32.47 12.78 2.55
N SER A 82 -32.49 13.13 1.26
CA SER A 82 -33.69 13.35 0.45
C SER A 82 -34.44 12.03 0.26
N ASP A 83 -35.75 12.10 0.40
CA ASP A 83 -36.68 10.98 0.28
C ASP A 83 -37.66 11.14 -0.90
N ARG A 84 -37.34 12.05 -1.83
CA ARG A 84 -38.17 12.33 -3.01
C ARG A 84 -38.37 11.09 -3.89
N PRO A 85 -39.62 10.71 -4.22
CA PRO A 85 -39.89 9.62 -5.13
C PRO A 85 -39.86 10.09 -6.59
N ASP A 86 -38.67 10.36 -7.14
CA ASP A 86 -38.51 10.88 -8.51
C ASP A 86 -37.89 9.87 -9.52
N LYS A 87 -37.26 8.79 -9.06
CA LYS A 87 -36.80 7.67 -9.93
C LYS A 87 -37.57 6.37 -9.72
N GLY A 88 -38.41 6.29 -8.70
CA GLY A 88 -39.33 5.17 -8.45
C GLY A 88 -38.75 4.04 -7.60
N PHE A 89 -37.53 4.18 -7.08
CA PHE A 89 -36.93 3.24 -6.12
C PHE A 89 -36.93 3.77 -4.68
N GLU A 90 -37.22 5.05 -4.50
CA GLU A 90 -37.12 5.76 -3.24
C GLU A 90 -38.28 5.40 -2.31
N VAL A 91 -37.96 5.33 -1.03
CA VAL A 91 -38.94 5.14 0.04
C VAL A 91 -38.80 6.25 1.06
N TYR A 92 -39.90 6.59 1.73
CA TYR A 92 -39.89 7.54 2.84
C TYR A 92 -39.33 6.91 4.12
N PRO A 93 -38.76 7.70 5.05
CA PRO A 93 -38.15 7.20 6.29
C PRO A 93 -39.16 6.70 7.33
N PHE A 94 -40.45 6.99 7.17
CA PHE A 94 -41.51 6.67 8.12
C PHE A 94 -42.37 5.50 7.66
N ALA A 95 -42.88 4.70 8.60
CA ALA A 95 -43.74 3.58 8.31
C ALA A 95 -45.08 4.06 7.73
N LYS A 96 -45.52 3.41 6.64
CA LYS A 96 -46.84 3.62 6.04
C LYS A 96 -47.84 2.63 6.65
N ARG A 97 -48.95 3.15 7.16
CA ARG A 97 -50.04 2.39 7.77
C ARG A 97 -50.93 1.76 6.69
N PRO A 98 -51.77 0.76 7.05
CA PRO A 98 -52.72 0.16 6.11
C PRO A 98 -53.73 1.14 5.49
N ASP A 99 -54.03 2.25 6.18
CA ASP A 99 -54.91 3.33 5.72
C ASP A 99 -54.23 4.28 4.70
N GLY A 100 -52.95 4.05 4.37
CA GLY A 100 -52.18 4.83 3.42
C GLY A 100 -51.50 6.07 4.01
N LYS A 101 -51.74 6.42 5.29
CA LYS A 101 -51.05 7.51 5.98
C LYS A 101 -49.75 7.04 6.64
N TYR A 102 -48.86 7.97 6.96
CA TYR A 102 -47.62 7.74 7.68
C TYR A 102 -47.80 7.93 9.18
N ASP A 103 -47.09 7.13 9.96
CA ASP A 103 -46.88 7.39 11.39
C ASP A 103 -45.43 7.87 11.59
N LEU A 104 -45.27 9.15 11.88
CA LEU A 104 -43.97 9.79 12.07
C LEU A 104 -43.25 9.31 13.36
N GLU A 105 -43.92 8.52 14.21
CA GLU A 105 -43.34 7.85 15.37
C GLU A 105 -42.81 6.44 15.05
N GLN A 106 -43.03 5.93 13.84
CA GLN A 106 -42.58 4.61 13.39
C GLN A 106 -41.69 4.72 12.17
N TRP A 107 -40.62 3.91 12.13
CA TRP A 107 -39.63 3.95 11.06
C TRP A 107 -39.96 2.97 9.93
N ASN A 108 -39.57 3.33 8.71
CA ASN A 108 -39.45 2.39 7.62
C ASN A 108 -38.08 1.72 7.66
N ASP A 109 -38.04 0.45 8.02
CA ASP A 109 -36.78 -0.29 8.18
C ASP A 109 -35.97 -0.37 6.87
N GLU A 110 -36.63 -0.36 5.71
CA GLU A 110 -35.96 -0.40 4.42
C GLU A 110 -35.09 0.83 4.17
N TYR A 111 -35.62 2.01 4.49
CA TYR A 111 -34.89 3.29 4.34
C TYR A 111 -33.59 3.27 5.17
N TRP A 112 -33.71 2.89 6.44
CA TRP A 112 -32.58 2.91 7.37
C TRP A 112 -31.58 1.77 7.11
N ARG A 113 -32.05 0.60 6.65
CA ARG A 113 -31.18 -0.49 6.20
C ARG A 113 -30.32 -0.08 5.01
N ARG A 114 -30.90 0.65 4.04
CA ARG A 114 -30.16 1.21 2.90
C ARG A 114 -29.11 2.23 3.34
N PHE A 115 -29.48 3.12 4.28
CA PHE A 115 -28.56 4.11 4.83
C PHE A 115 -27.39 3.46 5.58
N GLU A 116 -27.66 2.46 6.42
CA GLU A 116 -26.62 1.68 7.11
C GLU A 116 -25.68 0.96 6.14
N ASN A 117 -26.23 0.33 5.09
CA ASN A 117 -25.43 -0.33 4.06
C ASN A 117 -24.46 0.64 3.38
N MET A 118 -24.92 1.85 3.05
CA MET A 118 -24.08 2.90 2.47
C MET A 118 -22.91 3.25 3.40
N LEU A 119 -23.17 3.51 4.69
CA LEU A 119 -22.13 3.85 5.66
C LEU A 119 -21.12 2.71 5.85
N ARG A 120 -21.59 1.47 5.94
CA ARG A 120 -20.72 0.29 6.06
C ARG A 120 -19.84 0.09 4.82
N TRP A 121 -20.44 0.10 3.63
CA TRP A 121 -19.72 -0.14 2.38
C TRP A 121 -18.76 0.98 2.01
N THR A 122 -19.05 2.23 2.38
CA THR A 122 -18.12 3.36 2.24
C THR A 122 -16.95 3.24 3.22
N ALA A 123 -17.18 2.85 4.48
CA ALA A 123 -16.12 2.57 5.45
C ALA A 123 -15.14 1.49 4.95
N GLU A 124 -15.68 0.37 4.43
CA GLU A 124 -14.89 -0.74 3.86
C GLU A 124 -13.92 -0.29 2.75
N ARG A 125 -14.29 0.77 2.01
CA ARG A 125 -13.55 1.31 0.87
C ARG A 125 -12.76 2.59 1.19
N GLY A 126 -12.83 3.08 2.42
CA GLY A 126 -12.22 4.36 2.80
C GLY A 126 -12.81 5.57 2.07
N ILE A 127 -14.07 5.51 1.65
CA ILE A 127 -14.79 6.61 0.98
C ILE A 127 -15.41 7.50 2.06
N ILE A 128 -15.06 8.77 2.10
CA ILE A 128 -15.65 9.77 3.00
C ILE A 128 -17.06 10.14 2.53
N VAL A 129 -17.99 10.27 3.48
CA VAL A 129 -19.39 10.63 3.21
C VAL A 129 -19.66 12.03 3.73
N GLN A 130 -20.06 12.97 2.86
CA GLN A 130 -20.69 14.21 3.31
C GLN A 130 -22.21 14.06 3.22
N ILE A 131 -22.85 14.06 4.39
CA ILE A 131 -24.30 14.00 4.52
C ILE A 131 -24.87 15.42 4.46
N GLU A 132 -25.86 15.62 3.60
CA GLU A 132 -26.73 16.80 3.67
C GLU A 132 -28.03 16.41 4.39
N VAL A 133 -28.30 17.05 5.53
CA VAL A 133 -29.35 16.60 6.45
C VAL A 133 -30.74 16.93 5.91
N TRP A 134 -30.90 18.11 5.33
CA TRP A 134 -32.17 18.58 4.81
C TRP A 134 -32.05 19.02 3.35
N ASP A 135 -33.08 18.71 2.56
CA ASP A 135 -33.22 19.23 1.21
C ASP A 135 -34.56 19.93 1.04
N ARG A 136 -34.53 21.25 0.93
CA ARG A 136 -35.74 22.08 0.83
C ARG A 136 -36.59 21.81 -0.40
N PHE A 137 -36.00 21.22 -1.43
CA PHE A 137 -36.74 20.82 -2.62
C PHE A 137 -37.70 19.64 -2.35
N ASP A 138 -37.56 18.92 -1.23
CA ASP A 138 -38.47 17.84 -0.82
C ASP A 138 -39.80 18.42 -0.32
N TYR A 139 -39.74 19.59 0.32
CA TYR A 139 -40.85 20.12 1.12
C TYR A 139 -41.68 21.18 0.40
N SER A 140 -41.54 21.38 -0.93
CA SER A 140 -42.34 22.38 -1.67
C SER A 140 -42.81 21.85 -3.02
N THR A 141 -43.70 22.60 -3.67
CA THR A 141 -44.25 22.30 -5.00
C THR A 141 -44.87 20.90 -5.05
N LYS A 142 -44.63 20.15 -6.14
CA LYS A 142 -45.15 18.79 -6.34
C LYS A 142 -44.64 17.77 -5.32
N ASN A 143 -43.50 18.03 -4.66
CA ASN A 143 -42.89 17.09 -3.71
C ASN A 143 -43.52 17.17 -2.32
N TRP A 144 -44.07 18.34 -1.95
CA TRP A 144 -44.80 18.53 -0.69
C TRP A 144 -46.10 17.71 -0.62
N GLU A 145 -46.80 17.64 -1.75
CA GLU A 145 -48.10 16.99 -1.86
C GLU A 145 -48.09 15.54 -1.32
N PRO A 146 -47.19 14.63 -1.76
CA PRO A 146 -47.13 13.28 -1.22
C PRO A 146 -46.33 13.13 0.10
N HIS A 147 -45.69 14.19 0.60
CA HIS A 147 -44.71 14.08 1.68
C HIS A 147 -45.34 13.63 3.01
N PRO A 148 -44.71 12.70 3.76
CA PRO A 148 -45.13 12.35 5.12
C PRO A 148 -45.34 13.51 6.09
N TYR A 149 -44.55 14.59 6.01
CA TYR A 149 -44.71 15.75 6.91
C TYR A 149 -45.94 16.61 6.60
N ASN A 150 -46.57 16.43 5.43
CA ASN A 150 -47.83 17.07 5.11
C ASN A 150 -48.95 16.47 6.00
N PRO A 151 -49.68 17.28 6.80
CA PRO A 151 -50.74 16.82 7.70
C PRO A 151 -51.82 15.93 7.03
N ARG A 152 -52.05 16.05 5.71
CA ARG A 152 -52.99 15.15 5.03
C ARG A 152 -52.50 13.69 4.98
N ASN A 153 -51.17 13.50 4.98
CA ASN A 153 -50.52 12.22 4.78
C ASN A 153 -50.06 11.55 6.08
N ASN A 154 -50.15 12.19 7.25
CA ASN A 154 -49.78 11.57 8.52
C ASN A 154 -50.91 11.59 9.56
N VAL A 155 -50.67 10.91 10.68
CA VAL A 155 -51.63 10.80 11.80
C VAL A 155 -51.20 11.59 13.04
N ASN A 156 -50.07 12.28 12.98
CA ASN A 156 -49.37 12.79 14.16
C ASN A 156 -49.72 14.25 14.51
N TYR A 157 -50.22 15.03 13.56
CA TYR A 157 -50.72 16.39 13.77
C TYR A 157 -51.64 16.88 12.65
N SER A 158 -52.47 17.89 12.92
CA SER A 158 -53.28 18.61 11.92
C SER A 158 -52.56 19.83 11.33
N TYR A 159 -53.15 20.44 10.29
CA TYR A 159 -52.69 21.74 9.76
C TYR A 159 -52.72 22.85 10.82
N GLU A 160 -53.76 22.89 11.66
CA GLU A 160 -53.87 23.86 12.76
C GLU A 160 -52.75 23.68 13.79
N GLN A 161 -52.46 22.45 14.19
CA GLN A 161 -51.41 22.15 15.18
C GLN A 161 -50.01 22.40 14.64
N SER A 162 -49.76 22.06 13.37
CA SER A 162 -48.44 22.23 12.74
C SER A 162 -48.20 23.64 12.21
N GLY A 163 -49.25 24.43 11.98
CA GLY A 163 -49.14 25.73 11.31
C GLY A 163 -48.76 25.62 9.82
N PHE A 164 -48.88 24.43 9.22
CA PHE A 164 -48.65 24.25 7.80
C PHE A 164 -49.89 24.60 6.96
N ALA A 165 -49.66 25.11 5.76
CA ALA A 165 -50.65 25.16 4.70
C ALA A 165 -50.72 23.82 3.95
N GLU A 166 -51.85 23.57 3.30
CA GLU A 166 -52.05 22.39 2.46
C GLU A 166 -51.10 22.36 1.26
N HIS A 167 -50.81 23.53 0.67
CA HIS A 167 -50.01 23.68 -0.53
C HIS A 167 -48.91 24.72 -0.37
N TYR A 168 -47.76 24.47 -1.00
CA TYR A 168 -46.66 25.42 -1.13
C TYR A 168 -46.16 25.48 -2.58
N PRO A 169 -46.84 26.25 -3.46
CA PRO A 169 -46.58 26.22 -4.90
C PRO A 169 -45.31 26.96 -5.33
N ASP A 170 -44.77 27.83 -4.48
CA ASP A 170 -43.60 28.64 -4.79
C ASP A 170 -42.31 27.81 -4.85
N HIS A 171 -41.34 28.29 -5.62
CA HIS A 171 -40.00 27.68 -5.67
C HIS A 171 -39.38 27.63 -4.25
N PRO A 172 -38.70 26.54 -3.86
CA PRO A 172 -38.11 26.41 -2.52
C PRO A 172 -37.20 27.60 -2.11
N GLY A 173 -36.49 28.19 -3.09
CA GLY A 173 -35.67 29.40 -2.91
C GLY A 173 -36.42 30.63 -2.40
N ALA A 174 -37.75 30.73 -2.58
CA ALA A 174 -38.56 31.82 -2.03
C ALA A 174 -38.65 31.80 -0.49
N ASN A 175 -38.17 30.71 0.15
CA ASN A 175 -38.06 30.54 1.59
C ASN A 175 -39.39 30.76 2.35
N ARG A 176 -40.51 30.26 1.80
CA ARG A 176 -41.85 30.43 2.38
C ARG A 176 -42.34 29.25 3.22
N GLN A 177 -41.70 28.09 3.10
CA GLN A 177 -42.11 26.84 3.75
C GLN A 177 -41.75 26.86 5.26
N PRO A 178 -42.74 26.88 6.21
CA PRO A 178 -42.49 26.94 7.65
C PRO A 178 -41.67 25.77 8.23
N PHE A 179 -41.49 24.67 7.49
CA PHE A 179 -40.63 23.54 7.90
C PHE A 179 -39.21 23.98 8.30
N PHE A 180 -38.68 25.02 7.65
CA PHE A 180 -37.34 25.58 7.88
C PHE A 180 -37.31 26.73 8.92
N PHE A 181 -38.39 26.90 9.67
CA PHE A 181 -38.55 27.97 10.68
C PHE A 181 -38.99 27.44 12.06
N THR A 182 -38.83 26.14 12.30
CA THR A 182 -39.39 25.47 13.49
C THR A 182 -38.56 25.65 14.76
N THR A 183 -37.29 26.08 14.64
CA THR A 183 -36.35 26.13 15.76
C THR A 183 -36.72 27.18 16.81
N PRO A 184 -36.22 27.09 18.05
CA PRO A 184 -36.59 27.99 19.14
C PRO A 184 -36.29 29.47 18.89
N ALA A 185 -35.23 29.77 18.13
CA ALA A 185 -34.85 31.14 17.76
C ALA A 185 -35.64 31.71 16.57
N GLN A 186 -36.56 30.93 16.00
CA GLN A 186 -37.41 31.30 14.88
C GLN A 186 -38.89 31.30 15.32
N ARG A 187 -39.73 30.42 14.75
CA ARG A 187 -41.16 30.33 15.12
C ARG A 187 -41.43 29.38 16.29
N ASN A 188 -40.41 28.68 16.78
CA ASN A 188 -40.49 27.74 17.91
C ASN A 188 -41.66 26.74 17.79
N ASN A 189 -41.77 26.10 16.62
CA ASN A 189 -42.82 25.14 16.34
C ASN A 189 -42.46 23.76 16.94
N THR A 190 -42.77 23.60 18.23
CA THR A 190 -42.45 22.38 18.98
C THR A 190 -43.19 21.13 18.48
N VAL A 191 -44.33 21.30 17.80
CA VAL A 191 -45.13 20.20 17.24
C VAL A 191 -44.38 19.49 16.11
N VAL A 192 -43.76 20.25 15.20
CA VAL A 192 -43.00 19.70 14.07
C VAL A 192 -41.54 19.44 14.46
N LEU A 193 -40.92 20.34 15.24
CA LEU A 193 -39.51 20.25 15.61
C LEU A 193 -39.16 18.91 16.28
N ARG A 194 -40.06 18.35 17.10
CA ARG A 194 -39.86 17.04 17.74
C ARG A 194 -39.64 15.92 16.72
N PHE A 195 -40.33 15.94 15.58
CA PHE A 195 -40.20 14.91 14.54
C PHE A 195 -38.94 15.13 13.71
N GLN A 196 -38.59 16.38 13.45
CA GLN A 196 -37.32 16.72 12.81
C GLN A 196 -36.13 16.27 13.66
N GLN A 197 -36.17 16.54 14.97
CA GLN A 197 -35.15 16.06 15.92
C GLN A 197 -35.08 14.54 15.92
N ARG A 198 -36.23 13.85 15.97
CA ARG A 198 -36.30 12.38 15.92
C ARG A 198 -35.67 11.81 14.64
N PHE A 199 -35.87 12.45 13.49
CA PHE A 199 -35.24 12.06 12.22
C PHE A 199 -33.72 12.22 12.25
N VAL A 200 -33.24 13.38 12.68
CA VAL A 200 -31.79 13.66 12.78
C VAL A 200 -31.14 12.72 13.80
N ASP A 201 -31.77 12.48 14.95
CA ASP A 201 -31.28 11.56 15.97
C ASP A 201 -31.17 10.12 15.45
N LYS A 202 -32.13 9.69 14.62
CA LYS A 202 -32.09 8.37 13.97
C LYS A 202 -30.95 8.28 12.95
N MET A 203 -30.74 9.31 12.13
CA MET A 203 -29.57 9.39 11.25
C MET A 203 -28.25 9.31 12.01
N LEU A 204 -28.13 10.06 13.12
CA LEU A 204 -26.94 10.06 13.97
C LEU A 204 -26.71 8.70 14.65
N SER A 205 -27.77 7.95 14.98
CA SER A 205 -27.63 6.62 15.58
C SER A 205 -26.88 5.60 14.71
N TYR A 206 -26.87 5.80 13.38
CA TYR A 206 -26.05 5.01 12.45
C TYR A 206 -24.72 5.70 12.14
N SER A 207 -24.76 6.99 11.78
CA SER A 207 -23.58 7.70 11.27
C SER A 207 -22.49 7.94 12.31
N LEU A 208 -22.83 8.12 13.60
CA LEU A 208 -21.85 8.29 14.68
C LEU A 208 -21.06 7.01 15.03
N GLN A 209 -21.45 5.86 14.47
CA GLN A 209 -20.67 4.63 14.58
C GLN A 209 -19.42 4.64 13.68
N TYR A 210 -19.32 5.62 12.79
CA TYR A 210 -18.30 5.71 11.76
C TYR A 210 -17.50 7.00 11.89
N ASP A 211 -16.20 6.90 11.61
CA ASP A 211 -15.26 8.01 11.77
C ASP A 211 -15.01 8.76 10.45
N HIS A 212 -15.75 8.44 9.37
CA HIS A 212 -15.54 8.97 8.01
C HIS A 212 -16.71 9.83 7.46
N VAL A 213 -17.47 10.47 8.35
CA VAL A 213 -18.69 11.22 8.01
C VAL A 213 -18.56 12.73 8.31
N LEU A 214 -18.92 13.56 7.34
CA LEU A 214 -19.08 15.02 7.42
C LEU A 214 -20.57 15.40 7.34
N TYR A 215 -20.96 16.52 7.95
CA TYR A 215 -22.36 16.96 7.97
C TYR A 215 -22.51 18.38 7.39
N CYS A 216 -23.45 18.54 6.46
CA CYS A 216 -23.92 19.81 5.91
C CYS A 216 -25.39 19.94 6.26
N MET A 217 -25.84 21.06 6.83
CA MET A 217 -27.20 21.12 7.36
C MET A 217 -28.22 21.07 6.22
N ASP A 218 -28.01 21.85 5.17
CA ASP A 218 -28.94 21.91 4.05
C ASP A 218 -28.25 21.69 2.69
N ASN A 219 -29.04 21.29 1.70
CA ASN A 219 -28.76 21.49 0.28
C ASN A 219 -29.32 22.86 -0.16
N GLU A 220 -28.45 23.76 -0.62
CA GLU A 220 -28.82 25.05 -1.27
C GLU A 220 -29.81 25.90 -0.46
N THR A 221 -29.39 26.30 0.73
CA THR A 221 -30.27 26.98 1.67
C THR A 221 -30.38 28.48 1.41
N SER A 222 -31.60 28.97 1.56
CA SER A 222 -31.93 30.38 1.77
C SER A 222 -32.65 30.56 3.11
N ALA A 223 -32.55 29.57 4.02
CA ALA A 223 -33.11 29.64 5.35
C ALA A 223 -32.48 30.78 6.16
N GLU A 224 -33.09 31.13 7.28
CA GLU A 224 -32.46 32.04 8.23
C GLU A 224 -31.24 31.36 8.87
N GLU A 225 -30.21 32.12 9.22
CA GLU A 225 -28.99 31.60 9.86
C GLU A 225 -29.27 30.77 11.12
N ALA A 226 -30.31 31.14 11.87
CA ALA A 226 -30.75 30.45 13.08
C ALA A 226 -31.10 28.96 12.84
N TRP A 227 -31.58 28.61 11.63
CA TRP A 227 -31.89 27.22 11.27
C TRP A 227 -30.63 26.35 11.21
N GLY A 228 -29.65 26.76 10.40
CA GLY A 228 -28.39 26.04 10.26
C GLY A 228 -27.60 26.00 11.56
N ALA A 229 -27.60 27.10 12.32
CA ALA A 229 -26.95 27.16 13.63
C ALA A 229 -27.52 26.14 14.62
N TYR A 230 -28.85 26.04 14.71
CA TYR A 230 -29.51 25.09 15.58
C TYR A 230 -29.15 23.63 15.25
N TRP A 231 -29.17 23.24 13.97
CA TRP A 231 -28.86 21.85 13.60
C TRP A 231 -27.37 21.53 13.76
N ALA A 232 -26.47 22.47 13.47
CA ALA A 232 -25.04 22.31 13.70
C ALA A 232 -24.75 22.07 15.20
N GLU A 233 -25.37 22.87 16.07
CA GLU A 233 -25.25 22.72 17.52
C GLU A 233 -25.89 21.43 18.03
N HIS A 234 -27.07 21.05 17.50
CA HIS A 234 -27.74 19.79 17.84
C HIS A 234 -26.88 18.59 17.49
N ILE A 235 -26.33 18.52 16.28
CA ILE A 235 -25.44 17.43 15.83
C ILE A 235 -24.17 17.37 16.68
N LYS A 236 -23.51 18.51 16.92
CA LYS A 236 -22.31 18.58 17.78
C LYS A 236 -22.61 18.11 19.20
N ARG A 237 -23.74 18.51 19.78
CA ARG A 237 -24.19 18.05 21.10
C ARG A 237 -24.42 16.55 21.13
N ARG A 238 -25.17 15.98 20.17
CA ARG A 238 -25.44 14.54 20.08
C ARG A 238 -24.17 13.72 19.86
N ALA A 239 -23.23 14.22 19.06
CA ALA A 239 -21.92 13.59 18.90
C ALA A 239 -21.14 13.58 20.22
N ALA A 240 -21.10 14.71 20.94
CA ALA A 240 -20.43 14.81 22.23
C ALA A 240 -21.05 13.87 23.28
N GLU A 241 -22.38 13.76 23.32
CA GLU A 241 -23.10 12.80 24.17
C GLU A 241 -22.72 11.33 23.85
N ALA A 242 -22.39 11.04 22.59
CA ALA A 242 -21.89 9.75 22.14
C ALA A 242 -20.36 9.59 22.27
N GLY A 243 -19.66 10.55 22.88
CA GLY A 243 -18.20 10.53 23.02
C GLY A 243 -17.42 10.74 21.71
N LYS A 244 -18.06 11.32 20.69
CA LYS A 244 -17.51 11.56 19.35
C LYS A 244 -17.33 13.05 19.06
N LYS A 245 -16.41 13.36 18.14
CA LYS A 245 -16.27 14.68 17.52
C LYS A 245 -16.59 14.57 16.03
N VAL A 246 -17.33 15.54 15.51
CA VAL A 246 -17.77 15.58 14.10
C VAL A 246 -17.51 16.95 13.52
N CYS A 247 -17.42 17.03 12.19
CA CYS A 247 -17.24 18.27 11.46
C CYS A 247 -18.52 18.66 10.73
N VAL A 248 -18.93 19.93 10.87
CA VAL A 248 -20.19 20.46 10.33
C VAL A 248 -19.98 21.70 9.46
N THR A 249 -20.84 21.89 8.46
CA THR A 249 -20.92 23.07 7.58
C THR A 249 -22.38 23.44 7.26
N GLU A 250 -22.56 24.53 6.53
CA GLU A 250 -23.77 24.90 5.79
C GLU A 250 -23.47 25.11 4.29
N MET A 251 -24.50 25.04 3.43
CA MET A 251 -24.42 25.36 1.99
C MET A 251 -25.45 26.43 1.57
N TRP A 252 -25.01 27.68 1.43
CA TRP A 252 -25.85 28.82 0.99
C TRP A 252 -26.11 28.83 -0.52
N ASP A 253 -27.29 29.28 -0.93
CA ASP A 253 -27.75 29.28 -2.34
C ASP A 253 -27.11 30.36 -3.23
N ALA A 254 -26.62 31.47 -2.65
CA ALA A 254 -26.04 32.55 -3.45
C ALA A 254 -24.89 32.09 -4.36
N TRP A 255 -25.00 32.36 -5.67
CA TRP A 255 -24.01 31.91 -6.68
C TRP A 255 -22.68 32.68 -6.62
N ASP A 256 -22.65 33.86 -6.01
CA ASP A 256 -21.42 34.62 -5.75
C ASP A 256 -20.95 34.36 -4.32
N LEU A 257 -19.76 33.75 -4.19
CA LEU A 257 -19.11 33.48 -2.92
C LEU A 257 -18.82 34.76 -2.10
N LYS A 258 -18.84 35.94 -2.73
CA LYS A 258 -18.61 37.23 -2.07
C LYS A 258 -19.85 37.81 -1.40
N SER A 259 -21.02 37.22 -1.64
CA SER A 259 -22.28 37.67 -1.05
C SER A 259 -22.28 37.54 0.48
N ASP A 260 -23.12 38.34 1.14
CA ASP A 260 -23.25 38.34 2.61
C ASP A 260 -23.76 37.01 3.18
N GLU A 261 -24.45 36.20 2.37
CA GLU A 261 -24.96 34.90 2.81
C GLU A 261 -23.83 33.93 3.17
N HIS A 262 -22.78 33.85 2.36
CA HIS A 262 -21.63 32.96 2.64
C HIS A 262 -20.87 33.36 3.89
N LYS A 263 -20.91 34.64 4.31
CA LYS A 263 -20.27 35.12 5.54
C LYS A 263 -20.81 34.41 6.79
N ARG A 264 -22.06 33.96 6.75
CA ARG A 264 -22.71 33.19 7.84
C ARG A 264 -22.00 31.86 8.13
N THR A 265 -21.24 31.33 7.17
CA THR A 265 -20.35 30.18 7.38
C THR A 265 -18.89 30.61 7.48
N LEU A 266 -18.44 31.51 6.61
CA LEU A 266 -17.03 31.92 6.51
C LEU A 266 -16.51 32.69 7.73
N ASP A 267 -17.37 33.48 8.38
CA ASP A 267 -17.00 34.33 9.52
C ASP A 267 -17.28 33.67 10.88
N HIS A 268 -17.80 32.43 10.88
CA HIS A 268 -18.18 31.67 12.07
C HIS A 268 -17.38 30.35 12.27
N PRO A 269 -16.04 30.42 12.40
CA PRO A 269 -15.17 29.26 12.64
C PRO A 269 -15.45 28.53 13.97
N GLU A 270 -16.03 29.22 14.94
CA GLU A 270 -16.46 28.63 16.22
C GLU A 270 -17.63 27.66 16.04
N ARG A 271 -18.41 27.83 14.96
CA ARG A 271 -19.60 27.05 14.65
C ARG A 271 -19.33 26.00 13.58
N TYR A 272 -18.65 26.38 12.50
CA TYR A 272 -18.44 25.53 11.32
C TYR A 272 -16.97 25.14 11.15
N ASP A 273 -16.73 23.83 11.04
CA ASP A 273 -15.38 23.25 10.99
C ASP A 273 -14.79 23.28 9.57
N PHE A 274 -15.63 23.47 8.57
CA PHE A 274 -15.29 23.66 7.16
C PHE A 274 -16.35 24.53 6.47
N ALA A 275 -16.12 24.92 5.21
CA ALA A 275 -17.12 25.62 4.41
C ALA A 275 -17.38 24.91 3.08
N ASP A 276 -18.66 24.73 2.72
CA ASP A 276 -19.04 24.28 1.39
C ASP A 276 -19.17 25.49 0.45
N VAL A 277 -18.47 25.44 -0.68
CA VAL A 277 -18.41 26.53 -1.68
C VAL A 277 -18.95 26.08 -3.04
N SER A 278 -19.79 25.04 -3.06
CA SER A 278 -20.28 24.42 -4.30
C SER A 278 -21.00 25.39 -5.23
N GLN A 279 -21.66 26.42 -4.70
CA GLN A 279 -22.39 27.40 -5.53
C GLN A 279 -21.47 28.22 -6.44
N ASN A 280 -20.17 28.29 -6.15
CA ASN A 280 -19.23 28.90 -7.07
C ASN A 280 -19.21 28.19 -8.44
N ASN A 281 -19.62 26.92 -8.53
CA ASN A 281 -19.68 26.19 -9.80
C ASN A 281 -20.77 26.67 -10.76
N GLN A 282 -21.57 27.67 -10.39
CA GLN A 282 -22.38 28.43 -11.34
C GLN A 282 -21.50 29.36 -12.18
N GLN A 283 -20.38 29.83 -11.62
CA GLN A 283 -19.41 30.70 -12.29
C GLN A 283 -18.56 29.92 -13.32
N LYS A 284 -17.88 30.68 -14.18
CA LYS A 284 -16.98 30.16 -15.22
C LYS A 284 -15.70 30.97 -15.31
N GLY A 285 -14.71 30.42 -16.01
CA GLY A 285 -13.49 31.12 -16.37
C GLY A 285 -12.72 31.68 -15.18
N GLN A 286 -12.13 32.87 -15.38
CA GLN A 286 -11.34 33.55 -14.35
C GLN A 286 -12.17 33.95 -13.13
N THR A 287 -13.44 34.30 -13.31
CA THR A 287 -14.34 34.64 -12.18
C THR A 287 -14.52 33.47 -11.21
N HIS A 288 -14.64 32.24 -11.73
CA HIS A 288 -14.72 31.02 -10.90
C HIS A 288 -13.49 30.85 -10.01
N TRP A 289 -12.30 31.08 -10.58
CA TRP A 289 -11.03 31.05 -9.84
C TRP A 289 -10.95 32.19 -8.81
N ASP A 290 -11.19 33.44 -9.24
CA ASP A 290 -11.03 34.63 -8.40
C ASP A 290 -11.97 34.62 -7.19
N ASN A 291 -13.21 34.17 -7.37
CA ASN A 291 -14.15 34.02 -6.26
C ASN A 291 -13.68 32.96 -5.25
N PHE A 292 -13.10 31.85 -5.73
CA PHE A 292 -12.53 30.83 -4.83
C PHE A 292 -11.30 31.34 -4.08
N GLN A 293 -10.38 32.03 -4.77
CA GLN A 293 -9.20 32.61 -4.13
C GLN A 293 -9.56 33.73 -3.14
N TRP A 294 -10.63 34.49 -3.40
CA TRP A 294 -11.17 35.46 -2.45
C TRP A 294 -11.62 34.77 -1.16
N VAL A 295 -12.33 33.65 -1.23
CA VAL A 295 -12.72 32.90 -0.02
C VAL A 295 -11.49 32.39 0.72
N ARG A 296 -10.52 31.78 0.03
CA ARG A 296 -9.26 31.32 0.66
C ARG A 296 -8.54 32.43 1.41
N THR A 297 -8.55 33.64 0.85
CA THR A 297 -7.96 34.84 1.45
C THR A 297 -8.78 35.31 2.65
N ARG A 298 -10.11 35.35 2.54
CA ARG A 298 -11.00 35.76 3.64
C ARG A 298 -10.81 34.92 4.90
N ILE A 299 -10.65 33.61 4.76
CA ILE A 299 -10.50 32.69 5.89
C ILE A 299 -9.04 32.44 6.28
N ALA A 300 -8.07 33.22 5.75
CA ALA A 300 -6.65 32.92 5.93
C ALA A 300 -6.18 32.98 7.39
N ASP A 301 -6.79 33.81 8.24
CA ASP A 301 -6.47 33.92 9.66
C ASP A 301 -6.89 32.69 10.48
N LYS A 302 -7.92 31.98 9.99
CA LYS A 302 -8.46 30.75 10.60
C LYS A 302 -8.71 29.72 9.50
N PRO A 303 -7.64 29.18 8.90
CA PRO A 303 -7.74 28.29 7.76
C PRO A 303 -8.53 27.04 8.15
N ARG A 304 -9.40 26.61 7.25
CA ARG A 304 -10.18 25.38 7.39
C ARG A 304 -10.51 24.82 6.01
N PRO A 305 -10.97 23.57 5.89
CA PRO A 305 -11.24 22.97 4.59
C PRO A 305 -12.32 23.73 3.84
N LEU A 306 -12.11 23.89 2.53
CA LEU A 306 -13.13 24.35 1.59
C LEU A 306 -13.53 23.16 0.71
N ASN A 307 -14.80 22.79 0.77
CA ASN A 307 -15.34 21.64 0.05
C ASN A 307 -16.19 22.09 -1.14
N THR A 308 -16.14 21.34 -2.25
CA THR A 308 -17.18 21.41 -3.28
C THR A 308 -17.76 20.03 -3.55
N THR A 309 -19.03 19.87 -3.25
CA THR A 309 -19.80 18.65 -3.48
C THR A 309 -20.57 18.67 -4.80
N LYS A 310 -20.78 19.84 -5.42
CA LYS A 310 -21.54 20.00 -6.67
C LYS A 310 -20.73 20.72 -7.75
N THR A 311 -19.94 19.98 -8.51
CA THR A 311 -19.34 20.49 -9.75
C THR A 311 -20.28 20.26 -10.94
N TYR A 312 -20.85 21.36 -11.44
CA TYR A 312 -21.79 21.38 -12.56
C TYR A 312 -21.12 21.37 -13.93
N GLY A 313 -21.84 20.92 -14.95
CA GLY A 313 -21.43 20.93 -16.36
C GLY A 313 -21.60 19.54 -16.96
N ALA A 314 -22.55 19.41 -17.88
CA ALA A 314 -22.81 18.18 -18.62
C ALA A 314 -23.51 18.52 -19.94
N ASP A 315 -23.16 17.83 -21.02
CA ASP A 315 -23.77 18.09 -22.32
C ASP A 315 -25.30 17.91 -22.27
N GLY A 316 -26.06 18.91 -22.73
CA GLY A 316 -27.53 18.95 -22.63
C GLY A 316 -28.08 19.42 -21.28
N GLY A 317 -27.22 19.61 -20.26
CA GLY A 317 -27.58 20.11 -18.94
C GLY A 317 -27.76 21.64 -18.87
N ARG A 318 -28.29 22.13 -17.75
CA ARG A 318 -28.63 23.55 -17.56
C ARG A 318 -27.44 24.47 -17.27
N PHE A 319 -26.32 23.91 -16.78
CA PHE A 319 -25.25 24.68 -16.14
C PHE A 319 -23.92 24.65 -16.93
N GLY A 320 -24.00 24.49 -18.25
CA GLY A 320 -22.85 24.33 -19.13
C GLY A 320 -22.64 22.88 -19.56
N ASN A 321 -21.54 22.64 -20.27
CA ASN A 321 -21.25 21.37 -20.95
C ASN A 321 -20.20 20.53 -20.20
N ASN A 322 -19.85 19.35 -20.73
CA ASN A 322 -18.86 18.44 -20.12
C ASN A 322 -17.52 19.15 -19.84
N ARG A 323 -17.11 20.03 -20.76
CA ARG A 323 -15.87 20.81 -20.65
C ARG A 323 -15.93 21.77 -19.47
N ASP A 324 -17.03 22.51 -19.30
CA ASP A 324 -17.23 23.38 -18.14
C ASP A 324 -17.07 22.60 -16.82
N GLY A 325 -17.59 21.37 -16.76
CA GLY A 325 -17.48 20.49 -15.58
C GLY A 325 -16.04 20.12 -15.25
N VAL A 326 -15.27 19.68 -16.25
CA VAL A 326 -13.85 19.33 -16.06
C VAL A 326 -13.02 20.56 -15.67
N GLU A 327 -13.27 21.71 -16.31
CA GLU A 327 -12.53 22.94 -16.00
C GLU A 327 -12.80 23.44 -14.57
N ARG A 328 -14.06 23.42 -14.11
CA ARG A 328 -14.42 23.81 -12.74
C ARG A 328 -13.75 22.90 -11.71
N PHE A 329 -13.79 21.59 -11.94
CA PHE A 329 -13.11 20.61 -11.10
C PHE A 329 -11.61 20.91 -10.98
N TRP A 330 -10.91 21.07 -12.12
CA TRP A 330 -9.47 21.30 -12.13
C TRP A 330 -9.05 22.67 -11.60
N ARG A 331 -9.84 23.73 -11.85
CA ARG A 331 -9.59 25.05 -11.24
C ARG A 331 -9.69 25.00 -9.72
N HIS A 332 -10.62 24.26 -9.16
CA HIS A 332 -10.69 24.08 -7.70
C HIS A 332 -9.54 23.23 -7.17
N VAL A 333 -9.22 22.11 -7.83
CA VAL A 333 -8.09 21.23 -7.46
C VAL A 333 -6.78 22.02 -7.41
N ILE A 334 -6.41 22.71 -8.49
CA ILE A 334 -5.20 23.56 -8.54
C ILE A 334 -5.35 24.79 -7.65
N GLY A 335 -6.56 25.28 -7.42
CA GLY A 335 -6.84 26.38 -6.53
C GLY A 335 -6.63 26.04 -5.04
N GLY A 336 -6.40 24.77 -4.71
CA GLY A 336 -6.14 24.30 -3.35
C GLY A 336 -7.39 23.88 -2.57
N VAL A 337 -8.45 23.44 -3.25
CA VAL A 337 -9.65 22.93 -2.57
C VAL A 337 -9.35 21.68 -1.73
N ALA A 338 -10.11 21.47 -0.66
CA ALA A 338 -9.98 20.29 0.20
C ALA A 338 -10.81 19.10 -0.31
N SER A 339 -11.90 19.38 -1.03
CA SER A 339 -12.67 18.38 -1.74
C SER A 339 -13.19 18.88 -3.09
N ALA A 340 -13.25 18.01 -4.09
CA ALA A 340 -13.95 18.28 -5.34
C ALA A 340 -14.74 17.07 -5.84
N ARG A 341 -16.04 17.27 -6.12
CA ARG A 341 -16.92 16.20 -6.58
C ARG A 341 -17.79 16.62 -7.78
N PHE A 342 -17.83 15.78 -8.81
CA PHE A 342 -18.76 15.93 -9.93
C PHE A 342 -20.22 15.74 -9.51
N HIS A 343 -21.07 16.72 -9.82
CA HIS A 343 -22.50 16.67 -9.55
C HIS A 343 -23.19 15.59 -10.39
N ARG A 344 -24.34 15.09 -9.94
CA ARG A 344 -25.08 14.01 -10.63
C ARG A 344 -25.64 14.47 -11.99
N PRO A 345 -25.87 13.54 -12.93
CA PRO A 345 -26.63 13.83 -14.15
C PRO A 345 -28.08 14.26 -13.84
N ASP A 346 -28.70 15.07 -14.69
CA ASP A 346 -28.19 15.65 -15.95
C ASP A 346 -27.38 16.95 -15.77
N SER A 347 -27.24 17.45 -14.55
CA SER A 347 -26.66 18.77 -14.27
C SER A 347 -25.13 18.75 -14.07
N GLY A 348 -24.54 17.57 -13.91
CA GLY A 348 -23.10 17.34 -13.88
C GLY A 348 -22.72 15.94 -14.38
N LEU A 349 -21.41 15.67 -14.43
CA LEU A 349 -20.85 14.47 -15.04
C LEU A 349 -21.04 13.16 -14.24
N GLY A 350 -21.48 13.23 -12.99
CA GLY A 350 -21.55 12.08 -12.08
C GLY A 350 -20.23 11.33 -12.02
N LEU A 351 -20.26 10.05 -12.37
CA LEU A 351 -19.06 9.20 -12.54
C LEU A 351 -18.94 8.70 -13.99
N SER A 352 -19.24 9.57 -14.96
CA SER A 352 -19.02 9.27 -16.40
C SER A 352 -17.54 9.15 -16.75
N GLU A 353 -17.23 8.64 -17.94
CA GLU A 353 -15.84 8.48 -18.40
C GLU A 353 -14.98 9.76 -18.31
N PRO A 354 -15.46 10.96 -18.70
CA PRO A 354 -14.69 12.20 -18.51
C PRO A 354 -14.40 12.51 -17.04
N ALA A 355 -15.35 12.23 -16.14
CA ALA A 355 -15.14 12.41 -14.69
C ALA A 355 -14.12 11.42 -14.14
N LYS A 356 -14.20 10.14 -14.53
CA LYS A 356 -13.23 9.10 -14.15
C LYS A 356 -11.82 9.46 -14.60
N ALA A 357 -11.67 9.87 -15.87
CA ALA A 357 -10.38 10.29 -16.43
C ALA A 357 -9.80 11.50 -15.68
N ALA A 358 -10.63 12.51 -15.38
CA ALA A 358 -10.20 13.68 -14.61
C ALA A 358 -9.75 13.33 -13.18
N ILE A 359 -10.47 12.43 -12.49
CA ILE A 359 -10.09 11.96 -11.15
C ILE A 359 -8.77 11.17 -11.19
N GLN A 360 -8.62 10.25 -12.14
CA GLN A 360 -7.38 9.49 -12.33
C GLN A 360 -6.19 10.40 -12.65
N ALA A 361 -6.40 11.42 -13.49
CA ALA A 361 -5.38 12.43 -13.77
C ALA A 361 -4.99 13.23 -12.52
N ALA A 362 -5.97 13.61 -11.68
CA ALA A 362 -5.69 14.29 -10.42
C ALA A 362 -4.91 13.41 -9.44
N ARG A 363 -5.21 12.10 -9.35
CA ARG A 363 -4.43 11.15 -8.54
C ARG A 363 -3.02 10.93 -9.06
N LYS A 364 -2.82 10.91 -10.38
CA LYS A 364 -1.49 10.88 -10.99
C LYS A 364 -0.69 12.13 -10.64
N LEU A 365 -1.29 13.31 -10.72
CA LEU A 365 -0.66 14.56 -10.30
C LEU A 365 -0.27 14.50 -8.82
N GLU A 366 -1.21 14.11 -7.95
CA GLU A 366 -1.01 13.98 -6.50
C GLU A 366 0.11 13.02 -6.11
N SER A 367 0.31 11.93 -6.88
CA SER A 367 1.41 10.98 -6.65
C SER A 367 2.81 11.58 -6.81
N ILE A 368 2.92 12.77 -7.43
CA ILE A 368 4.17 13.49 -7.66
C ILE A 368 4.18 14.81 -6.89
N VAL A 369 3.10 15.58 -6.98
CA VAL A 369 2.92 16.87 -6.30
C VAL A 369 1.71 16.77 -5.40
N ARG A 370 1.95 16.60 -4.10
CA ARG A 370 0.89 16.62 -3.10
C ARG A 370 0.29 18.03 -3.03
N LEU A 371 -1.02 18.15 -3.26
CA LEU A 371 -1.62 19.48 -3.39
C LEU A 371 -1.66 20.27 -2.08
N TRP A 372 -1.54 19.59 -0.93
CA TRP A 372 -1.37 20.24 0.38
C TRP A 372 0.04 20.75 0.66
N ASP A 373 1.01 20.46 -0.21
CA ASP A 373 2.40 20.95 -0.11
C ASP A 373 2.65 22.20 -0.97
N VAL A 374 1.65 22.67 -1.72
CA VAL A 374 1.76 23.78 -2.69
C VAL A 374 0.64 24.80 -2.50
N GLU A 375 0.84 26.04 -2.94
CA GLU A 375 -0.14 27.12 -2.87
C GLU A 375 -0.48 27.69 -4.26
N PRO A 376 -1.70 28.21 -4.49
CA PRO A 376 -2.05 28.89 -5.74
C PRO A 376 -1.07 30.01 -6.08
N ALA A 377 -0.55 30.00 -7.31
CA ALA A 377 0.63 30.80 -7.67
C ALA A 377 0.58 31.39 -9.09
N ASN A 378 -0.60 31.77 -9.59
CA ASN A 378 -0.75 32.35 -10.94
C ASN A 378 0.15 33.56 -11.22
N GLN A 379 0.59 34.29 -10.19
CA GLN A 379 1.58 35.38 -10.30
C GLN A 379 2.95 34.95 -10.84
N LEU A 380 3.25 33.65 -10.84
CA LEU A 380 4.46 33.10 -11.46
C LEU A 380 4.28 32.81 -12.95
N LEU A 381 3.08 32.99 -13.51
CA LEU A 381 2.83 32.82 -14.94
C LEU A 381 2.92 34.17 -15.67
N SER A 382 3.61 34.18 -16.82
CA SER A 382 3.62 35.27 -17.81
C SER A 382 3.01 34.81 -19.12
N ASP A 383 2.69 35.76 -20.01
CA ASP A 383 2.18 35.48 -21.36
C ASP A 383 0.90 34.61 -21.36
N ARG A 384 0.15 34.71 -20.27
CA ARG A 384 -1.04 33.92 -19.97
C ARG A 384 -2.30 34.72 -20.28
N ALA A 385 -3.13 34.23 -21.19
CA ALA A 385 -4.46 34.76 -21.43
C ALA A 385 -5.45 34.44 -20.29
N GLU A 386 -6.57 35.16 -20.25
CA GLU A 386 -7.63 34.87 -19.28
C GLU A 386 -8.11 33.42 -19.42
N ASN A 387 -8.18 32.69 -18.30
CA ASN A 387 -8.57 31.28 -18.25
C ASN A 387 -7.71 30.29 -19.07
N GLU A 388 -6.51 30.67 -19.51
CA GLU A 388 -5.63 29.76 -20.27
C GLU A 388 -5.02 28.66 -19.38
N ALA A 389 -4.35 29.07 -18.31
CA ALA A 389 -3.66 28.16 -17.40
C ALA A 389 -3.80 28.57 -15.92
N TYR A 390 -3.60 27.62 -15.01
CA TYR A 390 -3.64 27.82 -13.57
C TYR A 390 -2.49 27.08 -12.90
N LEU A 391 -1.88 27.69 -11.88
CA LEU A 391 -0.70 27.15 -11.22
C LEU A 391 -0.91 27.04 -9.71
N ALA A 392 -0.46 25.93 -9.13
CA ALA A 392 -0.09 25.83 -7.73
C ALA A 392 1.42 25.57 -7.63
N ALA A 393 2.09 26.15 -6.64
CA ALA A 393 3.53 26.05 -6.49
C ALA A 393 3.97 26.03 -5.03
N ARG A 394 5.03 25.25 -4.77
CA ARG A 394 6.02 25.50 -3.73
C ARG A 394 7.30 25.90 -4.46
N PRO A 395 7.56 27.21 -4.60
CA PRO A 395 8.67 27.70 -5.41
C PRO A 395 10.00 27.00 -5.07
N GLY A 396 10.74 26.61 -6.10
CA GLY A 396 11.99 25.86 -5.99
C GLY A 396 11.83 24.36 -5.81
N VAL A 397 10.64 23.84 -5.47
CA VAL A 397 10.45 22.44 -5.12
C VAL A 397 9.45 21.72 -6.02
N ALA A 398 8.24 22.25 -6.17
CA ALA A 398 7.17 21.60 -6.91
C ALA A 398 6.18 22.61 -7.49
N TYR A 399 5.65 22.31 -8.68
CA TYR A 399 4.63 23.09 -9.36
C TYR A 399 3.63 22.15 -10.02
N ALA A 400 2.35 22.47 -9.89
CA ALA A 400 1.24 21.81 -10.55
C ALA A 400 0.58 22.81 -11.49
N LEU A 401 0.75 22.61 -12.79
CA LEU A 401 0.23 23.48 -13.83
C LEU A 401 -0.95 22.79 -14.53
N TYR A 402 -2.03 23.51 -14.77
CA TYR A 402 -3.20 23.05 -15.51
C TYR A 402 -3.50 23.99 -16.67
N PHE A 403 -3.66 23.45 -17.88
CA PHE A 403 -4.13 24.14 -19.07
C PHE A 403 -5.57 23.75 -19.39
N THR A 404 -6.40 24.75 -19.68
CA THR A 404 -7.81 24.52 -20.00
C THR A 404 -7.98 24.02 -21.44
N ASN A 405 -7.23 24.52 -22.42
CA ASN A 405 -7.36 24.09 -23.84
C ASN A 405 -6.05 24.05 -24.63
N GLY A 406 -5.05 23.32 -24.16
CA GLY A 406 -3.69 23.51 -24.64
C GLY A 406 -3.20 24.93 -24.31
N GLY A 407 -2.28 25.47 -25.10
CA GLY A 407 -1.74 26.83 -24.91
C GLY A 407 -0.27 26.84 -24.51
N SER A 408 0.24 28.04 -24.23
CA SER A 408 1.64 28.27 -23.89
C SER A 408 1.80 29.44 -22.94
N VAL A 409 2.43 29.22 -21.79
CA VAL A 409 2.67 30.27 -20.79
C VAL A 409 4.14 30.29 -20.38
N GLY A 410 4.64 31.45 -19.98
CA GLY A 410 5.95 31.54 -19.31
C GLY A 410 5.80 31.20 -17.82
N LEU A 411 6.65 30.32 -17.28
CA LEU A 411 6.77 30.05 -15.85
C LEU A 411 8.02 30.76 -15.32
N ASN A 412 7.83 31.70 -14.39
CA ASN A 412 8.91 32.43 -13.74
C ASN A 412 9.61 31.55 -12.69
N LEU A 413 10.82 31.10 -13.03
CA LEU A 413 11.72 30.32 -12.17
C LEU A 413 12.98 31.09 -11.79
N LYS A 414 12.99 32.43 -11.89
CA LYS A 414 14.18 33.26 -11.60
C LYS A 414 14.77 32.98 -10.22
N ASP A 415 13.92 32.81 -9.22
CA ASP A 415 14.31 32.53 -7.84
C ASP A 415 14.37 31.02 -7.51
N ALA A 416 14.24 30.17 -8.54
CA ALA A 416 14.23 28.71 -8.42
C ALA A 416 15.27 28.10 -9.37
N PRO A 417 16.58 28.25 -9.10
CA PRO A 417 17.64 27.66 -9.91
C PRO A 417 17.68 26.13 -9.76
N GLY A 418 18.17 25.44 -10.79
CA GLY A 418 18.28 23.98 -10.82
C GLY A 418 17.53 23.38 -12.01
N ARG A 419 17.43 22.05 -12.06
CA ARG A 419 16.64 21.36 -13.09
C ARG A 419 15.34 20.84 -12.52
N PHE A 420 14.30 20.92 -13.34
CA PHE A 420 12.97 20.43 -13.04
C PHE A 420 12.58 19.39 -14.08
N GLU A 421 11.95 18.31 -13.62
CA GLU A 421 11.32 17.32 -14.49
C GLU A 421 9.85 17.72 -14.64
N ILE A 422 9.39 17.81 -15.88
CA ILE A 422 7.98 17.98 -16.20
C ILE A 422 7.43 16.61 -16.59
N ARG A 423 6.32 16.20 -15.96
CA ARG A 423 5.51 15.06 -16.39
C ARG A 423 4.12 15.53 -16.74
N TRP A 424 3.78 15.44 -18.02
CA TRP A 424 2.46 15.80 -18.52
C TRP A 424 1.44 14.70 -18.26
N ILE A 425 0.19 15.08 -18.09
CA ILE A 425 -0.96 14.21 -17.86
C ILE A 425 -2.08 14.69 -18.78
N ASP A 426 -2.56 13.79 -19.62
CA ASP A 426 -3.76 14.03 -20.43
C ASP A 426 -4.99 13.80 -19.55
N ILE A 427 -5.74 14.87 -19.30
CA ILE A 427 -6.92 14.82 -18.43
C ILE A 427 -8.08 14.10 -19.12
N ALA A 428 -8.15 14.11 -20.45
CA ALA A 428 -9.25 13.48 -21.19
C ALA A 428 -9.18 11.95 -21.10
N THR A 429 -7.97 11.38 -21.00
CA THR A 429 -7.75 9.93 -20.92
C THR A 429 -7.33 9.47 -19.52
N GLY A 430 -6.96 10.39 -18.64
CA GLY A 430 -6.37 10.07 -17.35
C GLY A 430 -4.97 9.49 -17.46
N GLN A 431 -4.30 9.57 -18.63
CA GLN A 431 -3.02 8.91 -18.89
C GLN A 431 -1.80 9.85 -18.77
N TRP A 432 -0.64 9.24 -18.52
CA TRP A 432 0.63 9.98 -18.57
C TRP A 432 0.93 10.38 -20.02
N GLY A 433 1.32 11.63 -20.21
CA GLY A 433 1.85 12.17 -21.47
C GLY A 433 3.38 12.14 -21.52
N LYS A 434 3.94 13.06 -22.30
CA LYS A 434 5.39 13.20 -22.46
C LYS A 434 6.08 13.64 -21.15
N ARG A 435 7.38 13.37 -21.06
CA ARG A 435 8.27 13.87 -20.01
C ARG A 435 9.31 14.78 -20.61
N GLU A 436 9.63 15.87 -19.91
CA GLU A 436 10.55 16.90 -20.38
C GLU A 436 11.40 17.41 -19.22
N GLN A 437 12.51 18.06 -19.54
CA GLN A 437 13.37 18.74 -18.57
C GLN A 437 13.26 20.24 -18.76
N LEU A 438 13.37 20.97 -17.66
CA LEU A 438 13.23 22.41 -17.59
C LEU A 438 14.35 22.98 -16.73
N ASP A 439 15.16 23.87 -17.27
CA ASP A 439 16.16 24.59 -16.49
C ASP A 439 15.49 25.79 -15.78
N GLY A 440 15.72 25.92 -14.48
CA GLY A 440 15.32 27.06 -13.66
C GLY A 440 16.30 28.23 -13.74
N GLY A 441 16.08 29.26 -12.93
CA GLY A 441 16.89 30.49 -12.92
C GLY A 441 16.49 31.54 -13.97
N GLY A 442 15.42 31.30 -14.72
CA GLY A 442 14.87 32.22 -15.73
C GLY A 442 13.36 32.07 -15.88
N VAL A 443 12.78 32.73 -16.88
CA VAL A 443 11.40 32.45 -17.30
C VAL A 443 11.47 31.35 -18.35
N ALA A 444 10.73 30.27 -18.14
CA ALA A 444 10.73 29.13 -19.05
C ALA A 444 9.35 28.94 -19.68
N THR A 445 9.31 28.84 -21.01
CA THR A 445 8.05 28.66 -21.76
C THR A 445 7.58 27.21 -21.66
N LEU A 446 6.34 27.03 -21.21
CA LEU A 446 5.69 25.72 -21.09
C LEU A 446 4.53 25.67 -22.08
N THR A 447 4.56 24.68 -22.98
CA THR A 447 3.54 24.47 -23.99
C THR A 447 2.87 23.13 -23.78
N ALA A 448 1.54 23.15 -23.65
CA ALA A 448 0.76 21.92 -23.52
C ALA A 448 0.98 21.00 -24.73
N PRO A 449 1.03 19.67 -24.56
CA PRO A 449 1.37 18.74 -25.63
C PRO A 449 0.43 18.77 -26.85
N ALA A 450 -0.84 19.11 -26.65
CA ALA A 450 -1.87 19.21 -27.69
C ALA A 450 -3.02 20.11 -27.23
N GLU A 451 -4.02 20.31 -28.10
CA GLU A 451 -5.31 20.88 -27.70
C GLU A 451 -6.00 20.00 -26.64
N GLY A 452 -6.87 20.60 -25.82
CA GLY A 452 -7.60 19.92 -24.75
C GLY A 452 -7.03 20.16 -23.35
N HIS A 453 -7.52 19.41 -22.36
CA HIS A 453 -7.16 19.58 -20.96
C HIS A 453 -5.84 18.87 -20.64
N TRP A 454 -4.86 19.61 -20.10
CA TRP A 454 -3.57 19.04 -19.71
C TRP A 454 -3.16 19.49 -18.32
N ALA A 455 -2.63 18.57 -17.52
CA ALA A 455 -1.91 18.90 -16.30
C ALA A 455 -0.41 18.59 -16.45
N ALA A 456 0.42 19.30 -15.71
CA ALA A 456 1.85 19.03 -15.61
C ALA A 456 2.26 19.00 -14.13
N ALA A 457 2.87 17.88 -13.73
CA ALA A 457 3.62 17.79 -12.49
C ALA A 457 5.05 18.21 -12.77
N ILE A 458 5.49 19.32 -12.17
CA ILE A 458 6.83 19.86 -12.34
C ILE A 458 7.50 19.80 -10.99
N VAL A 459 8.41 18.86 -10.80
CA VAL A 459 9.18 18.75 -9.56
C VAL A 459 10.61 19.11 -9.84
N GLN A 460 11.28 19.69 -8.84
CA GLN A 460 12.73 19.77 -8.91
C GLN A 460 13.20 18.34 -9.14
N SER A 461 13.83 18.09 -10.29
CA SER A 461 14.50 16.83 -10.55
C SER A 461 15.40 16.65 -9.35
N GLY A 462 15.13 15.64 -8.51
CA GLY A 462 15.91 15.37 -7.31
C GLY A 462 17.35 15.56 -7.72
N ARG A 463 17.98 16.62 -7.16
CA ARG A 463 19.11 17.38 -7.75
C ARG A 463 19.70 16.57 -8.89
N PRO A 464 19.65 16.95 -10.20
CA PRO A 464 20.45 16.24 -11.20
C PRO A 464 21.79 16.07 -10.53
N ALA A 465 22.14 14.81 -10.27
CA ALA A 465 23.03 14.48 -9.18
C ALA A 465 24.14 15.50 -9.23
N SER A 466 24.25 16.36 -8.19
CA SER A 466 25.22 17.46 -8.20
C SER A 466 26.50 16.90 -8.81
N PRO A 467 27.29 17.63 -9.61
CA PRO A 467 28.46 17.02 -10.25
C PRO A 467 29.28 16.13 -9.29
N SER A 468 29.29 16.49 -8.00
CA SER A 468 29.68 15.65 -6.86
C SER A 468 28.88 14.35 -6.65
N SER A 469 27.55 14.33 -6.50
CA SER A 469 26.78 13.08 -6.33
C SER A 469 26.71 12.21 -7.59
N ALA A 470 26.76 12.79 -8.81
CA ALA A 470 26.95 12.00 -10.03
C ALA A 470 28.34 11.33 -10.02
N ALA A 471 29.37 12.09 -9.62
CA ALA A 471 30.72 11.57 -9.45
C ALA A 471 30.80 10.50 -8.34
N HIS A 472 30.02 10.62 -7.26
CA HIS A 472 29.95 9.60 -6.21
C HIS A 472 29.19 8.34 -6.64
N ALA A 473 28.16 8.46 -7.48
CA ALA A 473 27.42 7.31 -8.02
C ALA A 473 28.22 6.55 -9.11
N ALA A 474 29.04 7.26 -9.88
CA ALA A 474 29.72 6.73 -11.07
C ALA A 474 30.56 5.46 -10.82
N PRO A 475 31.37 5.33 -9.74
CA PRO A 475 32.13 4.11 -9.47
C PRO A 475 31.26 2.87 -9.27
N TYR A 476 30.12 3.03 -8.58
CA TYR A 476 29.20 1.93 -8.31
C TYR A 476 28.49 1.48 -9.60
N LEU A 477 27.98 2.43 -10.40
CA LEU A 477 27.40 2.12 -11.70
C LEU A 477 28.42 1.50 -12.66
N ALA A 478 29.65 1.99 -12.68
CA ALA A 478 30.71 1.44 -13.52
C ALA A 478 31.02 -0.02 -13.16
N ALA A 479 31.10 -0.35 -11.86
CA ALA A 479 31.32 -1.72 -11.42
C ALA A 479 30.16 -2.66 -11.77
N VAL A 480 28.91 -2.23 -11.53
CA VAL A 480 27.73 -3.04 -11.90
C VAL A 480 27.61 -3.19 -13.42
N ARG A 481 27.93 -2.14 -14.18
CA ARG A 481 28.00 -2.19 -15.64
C ARG A 481 29.06 -3.15 -16.14
N GLN A 482 30.28 -3.08 -15.61
CA GLN A 482 31.37 -3.98 -15.95
C GLN A 482 30.99 -5.44 -15.66
N PHE A 483 30.38 -5.70 -14.51
CA PHE A 483 29.86 -7.02 -14.15
C PHE A 483 28.80 -7.50 -15.15
N ALA A 484 27.80 -6.67 -15.45
CA ALA A 484 26.75 -7.00 -16.40
C ALA A 484 27.31 -7.28 -17.81
N ASP A 485 28.22 -6.44 -18.29
CA ASP A 485 28.88 -6.63 -19.59
C ASP A 485 29.69 -7.93 -19.62
N LEU A 486 30.41 -8.26 -18.54
CA LEU A 486 31.18 -9.48 -18.43
C LEU A 486 30.28 -10.73 -18.39
N VAL A 487 29.19 -10.70 -17.62
CA VAL A 487 28.22 -11.80 -17.56
C VAL A 487 27.50 -11.98 -18.91
N LEU A 488 27.16 -10.90 -19.62
CA LEU A 488 26.63 -11.00 -20.98
C LEU A 488 27.63 -11.60 -21.97
N ALA A 489 28.92 -11.33 -21.80
CA ALA A 489 29.96 -11.80 -22.71
C ALA A 489 30.46 -13.22 -22.39
N ARG A 490 30.50 -13.62 -21.11
CA ARG A 490 31.16 -14.85 -20.63
C ARG A 490 30.23 -15.78 -19.86
N GLY A 491 29.09 -15.27 -19.40
CA GLY A 491 28.11 -16.03 -18.61
C GLY A 491 26.96 -16.60 -19.44
N ARG A 492 26.95 -16.45 -20.76
CA ARG A 492 25.93 -17.05 -21.63
C ARG A 492 26.20 -18.55 -21.84
N ASP A 493 25.12 -19.29 -22.05
CA ASP A 493 25.21 -20.69 -22.44
C ASP A 493 25.66 -20.84 -23.90
N THR A 494 26.91 -21.29 -24.05
CA THR A 494 27.52 -21.63 -25.34
C THR A 494 28.20 -23.02 -25.31
N TYR A 495 27.80 -23.89 -24.38
CA TYR A 495 28.54 -25.13 -24.08
C TYR A 495 27.96 -26.37 -24.77
N GLY A 496 26.66 -26.34 -25.06
CA GLY A 496 25.95 -27.27 -25.93
C GLY A 496 25.41 -26.52 -27.14
N LYS A 497 24.09 -26.56 -27.35
CA LYS A 497 23.44 -25.65 -28.30
C LYS A 497 23.38 -24.26 -27.69
N PRO A 498 23.88 -23.20 -28.37
CA PRO A 498 23.80 -21.86 -27.82
C PRO A 498 22.36 -21.45 -27.51
N THR A 499 22.12 -21.00 -26.29
CA THR A 499 20.82 -20.50 -25.81
C THR A 499 20.99 -19.10 -25.21
N PRO A 500 19.91 -18.32 -25.02
CA PRO A 500 19.99 -17.06 -24.30
C PRO A 500 20.07 -17.25 -22.78
N LEU A 501 20.21 -18.47 -22.27
CA LEU A 501 20.34 -18.70 -20.83
C LEU A 501 21.70 -18.22 -20.31
N PHE A 502 21.78 -18.09 -18.98
CA PHE A 502 23.03 -17.81 -18.29
C PHE A 502 23.49 -19.04 -17.50
N VAL A 503 24.79 -19.16 -17.27
CA VAL A 503 25.32 -20.09 -16.27
C VAL A 503 25.21 -19.47 -14.87
N ASP A 504 25.13 -20.30 -13.83
CA ASP A 504 24.89 -19.81 -12.46
C ASP A 504 26.10 -19.08 -11.84
N GLY A 505 27.28 -19.34 -12.36
CA GLY A 505 28.51 -18.81 -11.81
C GLY A 505 29.69 -18.96 -12.75
N LEU A 506 30.73 -18.18 -12.47
CA LEU A 506 31.97 -18.17 -13.23
C LEU A 506 33.16 -18.32 -12.29
N ASN A 507 34.18 -19.03 -12.72
CA ASN A 507 35.48 -19.00 -12.09
C ASN A 507 36.09 -17.59 -12.24
N VAL A 508 36.62 -17.06 -11.15
CA VAL A 508 37.10 -15.67 -11.09
C VAL A 508 38.33 -15.43 -11.95
N ASP A 509 39.18 -16.44 -12.13
CA ASP A 509 40.45 -16.32 -12.83
C ASP A 509 40.37 -16.78 -14.30
N THR A 510 39.57 -17.80 -14.58
CA THR A 510 39.48 -18.39 -15.93
C THR A 510 38.22 -17.99 -16.71
N PHE A 511 37.21 -17.45 -16.02
CA PHE A 511 35.85 -17.26 -16.54
C PHE A 511 35.18 -18.54 -17.08
N GLU A 512 35.69 -19.71 -16.70
CA GLU A 512 34.99 -20.97 -16.96
C GLU A 512 33.71 -21.05 -16.12
N PRO A 513 32.64 -21.66 -16.63
CA PRO A 513 31.39 -21.75 -15.90
C PRO A 513 31.50 -22.73 -14.74
N VAL A 514 30.65 -22.55 -13.74
CA VAL A 514 30.50 -23.53 -12.66
C VAL A 514 29.99 -24.86 -13.20
N LYS A 515 30.56 -25.95 -12.68
CA LYS A 515 30.23 -27.31 -13.09
C LYS A 515 29.73 -28.13 -11.91
N TRP A 516 28.72 -28.94 -12.17
CA TRP A 516 28.26 -30.00 -11.28
C TRP A 516 28.83 -31.34 -11.73
N LYS A 517 28.83 -32.34 -10.84
CA LYS A 517 29.46 -33.65 -11.08
C LYS A 517 28.48 -34.80 -10.85
N TRP A 518 28.31 -35.64 -11.88
CA TRP A 518 27.54 -36.88 -11.82
C TRP A 518 28.21 -37.94 -10.94
N GLY A 519 27.48 -38.99 -10.58
CA GLY A 519 27.99 -40.11 -9.77
C GLY A 519 29.14 -40.89 -10.43
N ASP A 520 29.19 -40.90 -11.76
CA ASP A 520 30.29 -41.49 -12.55
C ASP A 520 31.51 -40.57 -12.71
N GLY A 521 31.46 -39.35 -12.15
CA GLY A 521 32.51 -38.35 -12.22
C GLY A 521 32.45 -37.42 -13.42
N LYS A 522 31.53 -37.60 -14.38
CA LYS A 522 31.35 -36.68 -15.52
C LYS A 522 30.85 -35.32 -15.02
N GLU A 523 31.46 -34.25 -15.50
CA GLU A 523 31.08 -32.87 -15.16
C GLU A 523 30.12 -32.27 -16.21
N TRP A 524 29.26 -31.37 -15.76
CA TRP A 524 28.32 -30.64 -16.61
C TRP A 524 28.11 -29.20 -16.14
N VAL A 525 27.81 -28.29 -17.07
CA VAL A 525 27.65 -26.86 -16.80
C VAL A 525 26.28 -26.56 -16.19
N LEU A 526 26.27 -25.97 -14.99
CA LEU A 526 25.06 -25.67 -14.23
C LEU A 526 24.39 -24.37 -14.70
N CYS A 527 23.15 -24.49 -15.17
CA CYS A 527 22.28 -23.37 -15.52
C CYS A 527 20.92 -23.54 -14.83
N ASN A 528 20.70 -22.82 -13.73
CA ASN A 528 19.46 -22.82 -12.98
C ASN A 528 18.81 -21.43 -12.98
N LEU A 529 17.78 -21.26 -13.80
CA LEU A 529 17.08 -19.99 -13.97
C LEU A 529 16.53 -19.41 -12.64
N SER A 530 16.18 -20.28 -11.68
CA SER A 530 15.69 -19.85 -10.37
C SER A 530 16.79 -19.14 -9.55
N SER A 531 18.04 -19.54 -9.74
CA SER A 531 19.22 -18.92 -9.12
C SER A 531 19.67 -17.65 -9.83
N GLN A 532 19.06 -17.27 -10.96
CA GLN A 532 19.45 -16.12 -11.78
C GLN A 532 18.55 -14.89 -11.58
N GLN A 533 17.56 -14.98 -10.70
CA GLN A 533 16.58 -13.91 -10.49
C GLN A 533 17.20 -12.64 -9.90
N GLY A 534 18.29 -12.75 -9.13
CA GLY A 534 19.06 -11.58 -8.66
C GLY A 534 19.87 -10.91 -9.77
N LEU A 535 20.41 -11.70 -10.71
CA LEU A 535 21.00 -11.16 -11.95
C LEU A 535 19.95 -10.40 -12.75
N PHE A 536 18.74 -10.95 -12.92
CA PHE A 536 17.67 -10.31 -13.69
C PHE A 536 17.22 -8.97 -13.07
N ARG A 537 17.14 -8.88 -11.74
CA ARG A 537 16.93 -7.60 -11.04
C ARG A 537 18.05 -6.61 -11.29
N THR A 538 19.30 -7.08 -11.29
CA THR A 538 20.48 -6.24 -11.57
C THR A 538 20.42 -5.68 -12.98
N LEU A 539 20.12 -6.52 -13.98
CA LEU A 539 20.06 -6.12 -15.39
C LEU A 539 18.88 -5.18 -15.69
N ASP A 540 17.70 -5.45 -15.11
CA ASP A 540 16.53 -4.59 -15.22
C ASP A 540 16.80 -3.23 -14.55
N GLY A 541 17.27 -3.22 -13.30
CA GLY A 541 17.60 -1.99 -12.57
C GLY A 541 18.71 -1.17 -13.24
N LEU A 542 19.74 -1.82 -13.80
CA LEU A 542 20.78 -1.14 -14.57
C LEU A 542 20.19 -0.45 -15.81
N SER A 543 19.32 -1.14 -16.55
CA SER A 543 18.63 -0.55 -17.71
C SER A 543 17.79 0.67 -17.34
N ARG A 544 17.08 0.61 -16.19
CA ARG A 544 16.25 1.71 -15.69
C ARG A 544 17.09 2.92 -15.31
N LEU A 545 18.27 2.72 -14.73
CA LEU A 545 19.16 3.80 -14.32
C LEU A 545 19.98 4.40 -15.46
N THR A 546 20.43 3.58 -16.42
CA THR A 546 21.33 4.04 -17.50
C THR A 546 20.60 4.36 -18.80
N GLY A 547 19.36 3.88 -18.95
CA GLY A 547 18.61 3.95 -20.20
C GLY A 547 19.09 2.97 -21.28
N GLU A 548 20.00 2.04 -20.96
CA GLU A 548 20.51 1.03 -21.91
C GLU A 548 19.61 -0.22 -21.89
N PRO A 549 18.74 -0.44 -22.90
CA PRO A 549 17.76 -1.52 -22.85
C PRO A 549 18.39 -2.92 -22.95
N ARG A 550 19.60 -3.03 -23.50
CA ARG A 550 20.30 -4.31 -23.77
C ARG A 550 20.40 -5.24 -22.56
N TYR A 551 20.50 -4.71 -21.35
CA TYR A 551 20.60 -5.53 -20.14
C TYR A 551 19.26 -6.19 -19.80
N ARG A 552 18.18 -5.41 -19.76
CA ARG A 552 16.83 -5.93 -19.53
C ARG A 552 16.40 -6.87 -20.65
N ASP A 553 16.69 -6.52 -21.90
CA ASP A 553 16.32 -7.33 -23.06
C ASP A 553 16.97 -8.72 -23.00
N ALA A 554 18.23 -8.80 -22.57
CA ALA A 554 18.93 -10.07 -22.35
C ALA A 554 18.27 -10.96 -21.28
N ALA A 555 17.75 -10.38 -20.20
CA ALA A 555 17.02 -11.10 -19.17
C ALA A 555 15.64 -11.57 -19.67
N ILE A 556 14.91 -10.71 -20.41
CA ILE A 556 13.63 -11.05 -21.02
C ILE A 556 13.80 -12.21 -22.02
N GLU A 557 14.87 -12.20 -22.82
CA GLU A 557 15.18 -13.26 -23.78
C GLU A 557 15.39 -14.62 -23.08
N ALA A 558 16.15 -14.65 -21.99
CA ALA A 558 16.35 -15.84 -21.16
C ALA A 558 15.03 -16.37 -20.57
N LEU A 559 14.18 -15.47 -20.07
CA LEU A 559 12.87 -15.81 -19.51
C LEU A 559 11.92 -16.39 -20.57
N ARG A 560 11.86 -15.80 -21.76
CA ARG A 560 11.06 -16.33 -22.88
C ARG A 560 11.52 -17.72 -23.30
N TYR A 561 12.84 -17.90 -23.46
CA TYR A 561 13.40 -19.21 -23.76
C TYR A 561 13.05 -20.25 -22.70
N ALA A 562 13.13 -19.87 -21.41
CA ALA A 562 12.75 -20.78 -20.34
C ALA A 562 11.26 -21.17 -20.36
N PHE A 563 10.37 -20.22 -20.64
CA PHE A 563 8.95 -20.52 -20.81
C PHE A 563 8.70 -21.47 -21.98
N ASP A 564 9.44 -21.35 -23.07
CA ASP A 564 9.25 -22.18 -24.26
C ASP A 564 9.89 -23.57 -24.12
N HIS A 565 11.06 -23.66 -23.48
CA HIS A 565 11.93 -24.84 -23.59
C HIS A 565 12.25 -25.53 -22.26
N LEU A 566 12.10 -24.85 -21.11
CA LEU A 566 12.50 -25.39 -19.80
C LEU A 566 11.31 -25.80 -18.93
N ARG A 567 10.23 -26.30 -19.54
CA ARG A 567 9.08 -26.86 -18.82
C ARG A 567 9.09 -28.38 -18.87
N TYR A 568 8.63 -29.01 -17.79
CA TYR A 568 8.46 -30.46 -17.71
C TYR A 568 7.06 -30.83 -17.21
N GLY A 569 6.58 -32.01 -17.58
CA GLY A 569 5.23 -32.47 -17.24
C GLY A 569 4.12 -31.58 -17.80
N ILE A 570 4.30 -31.09 -19.04
CA ILE A 570 3.39 -30.14 -19.70
C ILE A 570 2.02 -30.73 -20.09
N GLU A 571 1.84 -32.03 -19.92
CA GLU A 571 0.57 -32.69 -20.18
C GLU A 571 -0.56 -32.10 -19.33
N HIS A 572 -1.75 -31.99 -19.92
CA HIS A 572 -2.96 -31.47 -19.26
C HIS A 572 -2.81 -30.07 -18.63
N ASN A 573 -1.98 -29.21 -19.22
CA ASN A 573 -1.68 -27.84 -18.76
C ASN A 573 -1.04 -27.75 -17.37
N GLY A 574 -0.47 -28.84 -16.85
CA GLY A 574 0.09 -28.92 -15.49
C GLY A 574 1.58 -28.63 -15.34
N GLY A 575 2.26 -28.23 -16.42
CA GLY A 575 3.72 -28.18 -16.48
C GLY A 575 4.37 -27.13 -15.56
N LEU A 576 5.52 -27.48 -15.00
CA LEU A 576 6.34 -26.61 -14.14
C LEU A 576 7.63 -26.23 -14.86
N LEU A 577 8.25 -25.12 -14.46
CA LEU A 577 9.62 -24.82 -14.87
C LEU A 577 10.59 -25.82 -14.22
N ALA A 578 11.53 -26.33 -15.01
CA ALA A 578 12.61 -27.20 -14.58
C ALA A 578 13.74 -26.37 -13.96
N TRP A 579 13.48 -25.89 -12.75
CA TRP A 579 14.34 -25.00 -11.97
C TRP A 579 14.18 -25.28 -10.47
N GLY A 580 14.80 -24.47 -9.63
CA GLY A 580 14.63 -24.51 -8.17
C GLY A 580 15.67 -25.37 -7.48
N GLY A 581 15.33 -25.89 -6.29
CA GLY A 581 16.27 -26.63 -5.45
C GLY A 581 16.78 -27.95 -6.04
N HIS A 582 16.03 -28.60 -6.94
CA HIS A 582 16.29 -29.98 -7.37
C HIS A 582 16.36 -30.20 -8.89
N LEU A 583 16.05 -29.17 -9.68
CA LEU A 583 16.09 -29.22 -11.13
C LEU A 583 16.88 -28.04 -11.69
N ALA A 584 17.69 -28.31 -12.70
CA ALA A 584 18.42 -27.31 -13.47
C ALA A 584 18.55 -27.76 -14.92
N TYR A 585 18.99 -26.85 -15.79
CA TYR A 585 19.40 -27.17 -17.15
C TYR A 585 20.89 -27.52 -17.17
N ASN A 586 21.21 -28.69 -17.73
CA ASN A 586 22.57 -29.07 -18.08
C ASN A 586 22.89 -28.50 -19.45
N ALA A 587 23.65 -27.41 -19.44
CA ALA A 587 24.06 -26.67 -20.64
C ALA A 587 25.12 -27.41 -21.48
N THR A 588 25.75 -28.47 -20.97
CA THR A 588 26.73 -29.26 -21.73
C THR A 588 26.04 -30.29 -22.64
N ASP A 589 25.00 -30.94 -22.14
CA ASP A 589 24.32 -32.03 -22.84
C ASP A 589 22.93 -31.63 -23.37
N ASP A 590 22.50 -30.37 -23.19
CA ASP A 590 21.18 -29.82 -23.56
C ASP A 590 19.98 -30.56 -22.94
N VAL A 591 20.08 -30.98 -21.67
CA VAL A 591 19.04 -31.77 -20.98
C VAL A 591 18.68 -31.20 -19.60
N LEU A 592 17.49 -31.56 -19.11
CA LEU A 592 17.12 -31.28 -17.72
C LEU A 592 17.87 -32.22 -16.77
N ALA A 593 18.51 -31.65 -15.76
CA ALA A 593 19.34 -32.33 -14.78
C ALA A 593 18.71 -32.26 -13.37
N GLY A 594 18.81 -33.38 -12.65
CA GLY A 594 18.35 -33.58 -11.27
C GLY A 594 19.01 -34.85 -10.72
N ASN A 595 18.46 -35.48 -9.67
CA ASN A 595 19.00 -36.79 -9.23
C ASN A 595 18.88 -37.86 -10.34
N PRO A 596 19.93 -38.68 -10.57
CA PRO A 596 19.94 -39.67 -11.66
C PRO A 596 18.83 -40.73 -11.58
N ASP A 597 18.42 -41.11 -10.36
CA ASP A 597 17.35 -42.08 -10.10
C ASP A 597 15.93 -41.52 -10.38
N GLY A 598 15.82 -40.26 -10.79
CA GLY A 598 14.56 -39.57 -11.03
C GLY A 598 13.88 -39.03 -9.77
N SER A 599 14.37 -39.34 -8.56
CA SER A 599 13.82 -38.86 -7.28
C SER A 599 13.91 -37.33 -7.15
N GLY A 600 14.78 -36.70 -7.93
CA GLY A 600 15.01 -35.25 -7.96
C GLY A 600 14.22 -34.51 -9.04
N ARG A 601 13.33 -35.17 -9.81
CA ARG A 601 12.45 -34.47 -10.77
C ARG A 601 11.26 -33.78 -10.10
N ILE A 602 11.57 -32.90 -9.16
CA ILE A 602 10.62 -32.23 -8.28
C ILE A 602 10.89 -30.73 -8.31
N HIS A 603 9.81 -29.94 -8.31
CA HIS A 603 9.88 -28.49 -8.18
C HIS A 603 9.96 -28.11 -6.70
N GLU A 604 10.88 -27.22 -6.35
CA GLU A 604 11.04 -26.68 -5.00
C GLU A 604 11.54 -25.23 -5.08
N LEU A 605 10.84 -24.32 -4.39
CA LEU A 605 11.30 -22.97 -4.09
C LEU A 605 11.20 -22.76 -2.58
N LYS A 606 12.25 -22.19 -1.98
CA LYS A 606 12.32 -21.76 -0.58
C LYS A 606 13.07 -20.44 -0.49
N CYS A 607 12.34 -19.35 -0.31
CA CYS A 607 12.88 -17.99 -0.28
C CYS A 607 13.59 -17.57 -1.59
N PHE A 608 13.03 -17.95 -2.76
CA PHE A 608 13.63 -17.61 -4.07
C PHE A 608 13.11 -16.27 -4.61
N PHE A 609 11.84 -15.95 -4.35
CA PHE A 609 11.12 -14.76 -4.77
C PHE A 609 11.47 -14.33 -6.21
N PRO A 610 11.01 -15.06 -7.25
CA PRO A 610 11.29 -14.72 -8.64
C PRO A 610 10.92 -13.27 -9.01
N HIS A 611 11.56 -12.72 -10.06
CA HIS A 611 11.27 -11.36 -10.53
C HIS A 611 9.99 -11.34 -11.38
N TYR A 612 8.85 -11.57 -10.73
CA TYR A 612 7.54 -11.77 -11.39
C TYR A 612 7.12 -10.59 -12.28
N GLU A 613 7.54 -9.35 -11.97
CA GLU A 613 7.26 -8.20 -12.84
C GLU A 613 7.96 -8.32 -14.19
N LEU A 614 9.23 -8.76 -14.19
CA LEU A 614 9.99 -8.99 -15.42
C LEU A 614 9.51 -10.23 -16.17
N MET A 615 9.13 -11.28 -15.44
CA MET A 615 8.49 -12.46 -16.03
C MET A 615 7.19 -12.08 -16.74
N TRP A 616 6.36 -11.26 -16.09
CA TRP A 616 5.12 -10.75 -16.67
C TRP A 616 5.38 -9.86 -17.89
N GLN A 617 6.42 -9.03 -17.85
CA GLN A 617 6.85 -8.26 -19.03
C GLN A 617 7.32 -9.17 -20.18
N ALA A 618 7.97 -10.29 -19.87
CA ALA A 618 8.43 -11.25 -20.87
C ALA A 618 7.27 -11.99 -21.54
N ASP A 619 6.35 -12.55 -20.74
CA ASP A 619 5.10 -13.18 -21.15
C ASP A 619 4.08 -13.25 -19.98
N PRO A 620 3.01 -12.44 -20.01
CA PRO A 620 1.95 -12.44 -18.98
C PRO A 620 1.23 -13.79 -18.84
N LYS A 621 0.99 -14.47 -19.97
CA LYS A 621 0.23 -15.74 -19.99
C LYS A 621 1.07 -16.86 -19.40
N ALA A 622 2.34 -16.96 -19.79
CA ALA A 622 3.26 -17.95 -19.25
C ALA A 622 3.52 -17.71 -17.75
N THR A 623 3.63 -16.45 -17.33
CA THR A 623 3.79 -16.08 -15.92
C THR A 623 2.59 -16.48 -15.07
N ARG A 624 1.37 -16.19 -15.55
CA ARG A 624 0.13 -16.66 -14.90
C ARG A 624 0.13 -18.19 -14.77
N GLN A 625 0.39 -18.90 -15.87
CA GLN A 625 0.39 -20.36 -15.89
C GLN A 625 1.43 -20.96 -14.95
N LEU A 626 2.62 -20.36 -14.86
CA LEU A 626 3.66 -20.77 -13.92
C LEU A 626 3.16 -20.70 -12.47
N ILE A 627 2.59 -19.57 -12.06
CA ILE A 627 2.14 -19.35 -10.69
C ILE A 627 0.97 -20.29 -10.35
N GLU A 628 0.01 -20.43 -11.27
CA GLU A 628 -1.11 -21.35 -11.13
C GLU A 628 -0.66 -22.81 -11.04
N ASN A 629 0.29 -23.24 -11.88
CA ASN A 629 0.82 -24.60 -11.86
C ASN A 629 1.65 -24.88 -10.61
N MET A 630 2.42 -23.91 -10.13
CA MET A 630 3.12 -24.01 -8.86
C MET A 630 2.12 -24.26 -7.72
N TRP A 631 1.08 -23.43 -7.59
CA TRP A 631 0.05 -23.65 -6.58
C TRP A 631 -0.65 -25.00 -6.73
N ASN A 632 -1.02 -25.36 -7.97
CA ASN A 632 -1.63 -26.65 -8.27
C ASN A 632 -0.74 -27.79 -7.77
N ALA A 633 0.53 -27.83 -8.18
CA ALA A 633 1.45 -28.92 -7.87
C ALA A 633 1.72 -29.08 -6.37
N HIS A 634 1.84 -27.98 -5.63
CA HIS A 634 2.28 -27.98 -4.23
C HIS A 634 1.15 -28.11 -3.20
N VAL A 635 -0.05 -27.59 -3.49
CA VAL A 635 -1.20 -27.71 -2.58
C VAL A 635 -1.78 -29.12 -2.66
N LEU A 636 -1.82 -29.79 -1.50
CA LEU A 636 -2.32 -31.14 -1.31
C LEU A 636 -3.80 -31.13 -0.91
N ASP A 637 -4.17 -30.23 -0.01
CA ASP A 637 -5.56 -30.01 0.45
C ASP A 637 -5.87 -28.51 0.51
N TRP A 638 -6.68 -28.04 -0.45
CA TRP A 638 -7.11 -26.65 -0.54
C TRP A 638 -8.05 -26.23 0.60
N GLY A 639 -8.75 -27.18 1.24
CA GLY A 639 -9.70 -26.90 2.32
C GLY A 639 -9.04 -26.32 3.57
N ARG A 640 -7.81 -26.73 3.85
CA ARG A 640 -7.04 -26.29 5.03
C ARG A 640 -5.66 -25.73 4.70
N LEU A 641 -5.32 -25.66 3.41
CA LEU A 641 -4.01 -25.27 2.88
C LEU A 641 -2.86 -26.20 3.30
N ASP A 642 -3.11 -27.51 3.41
CA ASP A 642 -1.99 -28.45 3.53
C ASP A 642 -1.24 -28.48 2.20
N PHE A 643 0.06 -28.19 2.24
CA PHE A 643 0.92 -28.12 1.06
C PHE A 643 2.29 -28.73 1.37
N ASN A 644 2.99 -29.15 0.32
CA ASN A 644 4.34 -29.67 0.46
C ASN A 644 5.34 -28.76 -0.26
N ARG A 645 6.53 -28.53 0.34
CA ARG A 645 7.64 -27.81 -0.31
C ARG A 645 8.10 -28.44 -1.64
N HIS A 646 7.78 -29.70 -1.87
CA HIS A 646 8.04 -30.42 -3.12
C HIS A 646 6.75 -30.56 -3.93
N GLY A 647 6.81 -30.17 -5.20
CA GLY A 647 5.69 -30.26 -6.15
C GLY A 647 6.07 -31.07 -7.38
N SER A 648 5.13 -31.86 -7.87
CA SER A 648 5.24 -32.56 -9.16
C SER A 648 4.15 -32.05 -10.11
N PRO A 649 4.44 -31.96 -11.42
CA PRO A 649 3.42 -31.62 -12.41
C PRO A 649 2.22 -32.56 -12.28
N LYS A 650 1.02 -31.98 -12.26
CA LYS A 650 -0.25 -32.73 -12.25
C LYS A 650 -1.30 -31.95 -13.02
N LYS A 651 -2.33 -32.64 -13.51
CA LYS A 651 -3.46 -32.04 -14.23
C LYS A 651 -3.97 -30.80 -13.49
N LEU A 652 -4.20 -29.71 -14.21
CA LEU A 652 -4.67 -28.46 -13.62
C LEU A 652 -6.05 -28.66 -12.97
N GLY A 653 -6.15 -28.33 -11.68
CA GLY A 653 -7.39 -28.38 -10.92
C GLY A 653 -8.20 -27.09 -11.01
N THR A 654 -9.15 -26.94 -10.09
CA THR A 654 -10.02 -25.75 -9.96
C THR A 654 -9.33 -24.55 -9.30
N LEU A 655 -8.10 -24.72 -8.80
CA LEU A 655 -7.25 -23.66 -8.24
C LEU A 655 -8.00 -22.78 -7.22
N TRP A 656 -8.19 -21.51 -7.56
CA TRP A 656 -8.75 -20.49 -6.69
C TRP A 656 -10.23 -20.70 -6.37
N GLN A 657 -10.93 -21.57 -7.13
CA GLN A 657 -12.34 -21.91 -6.93
C GLN A 657 -12.56 -23.04 -5.93
N ASN A 658 -11.50 -23.57 -5.30
CA ASN A 658 -11.66 -24.53 -4.22
C ASN A 658 -12.37 -23.91 -3.00
N GLU A 659 -13.05 -24.75 -2.23
CA GLU A 659 -13.63 -24.35 -0.95
C GLU A 659 -12.51 -24.28 0.09
N TYR A 660 -12.45 -23.19 0.86
CA TYR A 660 -11.56 -23.07 2.03
C TYR A 660 -12.39 -23.16 3.31
N ARG A 661 -12.04 -24.12 4.17
CA ARG A 661 -12.70 -24.43 5.44
C ARG A 661 -11.88 -23.98 6.66
N GLY A 662 -10.56 -23.82 6.49
CA GLY A 662 -9.65 -23.55 7.61
C GLY A 662 -9.53 -24.75 8.55
N GLY A 663 -9.34 -24.48 9.84
CA GLY A 663 -9.19 -25.49 10.89
C GLY A 663 -8.04 -25.19 11.84
N GLU A 664 -7.97 -25.94 12.93
CA GLU A 664 -6.96 -25.77 13.97
C GLU A 664 -5.54 -25.96 13.45
N VAL A 665 -4.59 -25.28 14.08
CA VAL A 665 -3.15 -25.51 13.92
C VAL A 665 -2.54 -25.95 15.26
N PHE A 666 -1.58 -26.86 15.29
CA PHE A 666 -1.10 -27.71 14.19
C PHE A 666 -2.03 -28.91 13.97
N PHE A 667 -2.20 -29.33 12.72
CA PHE A 667 -2.96 -30.53 12.35
C PHE A 667 -2.04 -31.60 11.73
N ASP A 668 -2.44 -32.87 11.84
CA ASP A 668 -1.80 -33.98 11.11
C ASP A 668 -2.15 -33.91 9.62
N GLY A 669 -1.14 -33.65 8.79
CA GLY A 669 -1.23 -33.54 7.33
C GLY A 669 -0.26 -34.47 6.61
N GLN A 670 -0.24 -34.36 5.29
CA GLN A 670 0.77 -34.98 4.43
C GLN A 670 1.85 -33.97 4.00
N GLY A 671 1.54 -32.67 4.11
CA GLY A 671 2.41 -31.58 3.74
C GLY A 671 3.47 -31.26 4.79
N LEU A 672 4.60 -30.74 4.31
CA LEU A 672 5.60 -30.06 5.10
C LEU A 672 5.49 -28.56 4.77
N THR A 673 4.67 -27.86 5.56
CA THR A 673 4.17 -26.50 5.29
C THR A 673 5.16 -25.42 5.75
N PHE A 674 6.45 -25.63 5.49
CA PHE A 674 7.54 -24.74 5.90
C PHE A 674 7.33 -23.30 5.41
N HIS A 675 7.61 -22.32 6.27
CA HIS A 675 7.40 -20.92 5.96
C HIS A 675 8.29 -20.43 4.80
N ASN A 676 9.51 -20.94 4.68
CA ASN A 676 10.37 -20.61 3.56
C ASN A 676 9.75 -20.97 2.19
N ALA A 677 9.14 -22.14 2.04
CA ALA A 677 8.41 -22.51 0.82
C ALA A 677 7.05 -21.79 0.70
N GLY A 678 6.30 -21.69 1.80
CA GLY A 678 5.01 -20.99 1.80
C GLY A 678 5.14 -19.52 1.41
N SER A 679 6.27 -18.90 1.73
CA SER A 679 6.57 -17.51 1.38
C SER A 679 6.67 -17.26 -0.11
N ASP A 680 7.29 -18.16 -0.86
CA ASP A 680 7.27 -18.09 -2.33
C ASP A 680 5.84 -18.19 -2.87
N PHE A 681 4.98 -19.01 -2.27
CA PHE A 681 3.62 -19.23 -2.77
C PHE A 681 2.71 -18.02 -2.53
N TYR A 682 2.64 -17.49 -1.31
CA TYR A 682 1.81 -16.31 -1.06
C TYR A 682 2.38 -15.07 -1.76
N TYR A 683 3.70 -14.94 -1.88
CA TYR A 683 4.32 -13.86 -2.63
C TYR A 683 3.93 -13.92 -4.12
N ALA A 684 4.06 -15.10 -4.74
CA ALA A 684 3.67 -15.30 -6.14
C ALA A 684 2.18 -15.02 -6.40
N ALA A 685 1.28 -15.52 -5.56
CA ALA A 685 -0.16 -15.30 -5.74
C ALA A 685 -0.56 -13.83 -5.51
N GLY A 686 0.06 -13.15 -4.55
CA GLY A 686 -0.13 -11.71 -4.35
C GLY A 686 0.35 -10.89 -5.55
N MET A 687 1.54 -11.22 -6.09
CA MET A 687 2.06 -10.60 -7.30
C MET A 687 1.21 -10.90 -8.53
N LEU A 688 0.66 -12.11 -8.67
CA LEU A 688 -0.28 -12.45 -9.75
C LEU A 688 -1.53 -11.57 -9.72
N SER A 689 -2.06 -11.28 -8.54
CA SER A 689 -3.19 -10.36 -8.38
C SER A 689 -2.81 -8.94 -8.77
N LYS A 690 -1.65 -8.43 -8.28
CA LYS A 690 -1.13 -7.11 -8.65
C LYS A 690 -0.98 -6.95 -10.17
N LEU A 691 -0.38 -7.94 -10.82
CA LEU A 691 -0.01 -7.88 -12.24
C LEU A 691 -1.19 -8.18 -13.17
N GLY A 692 -2.09 -9.09 -12.75
CA GLY A 692 -3.20 -9.58 -13.56
C GLY A 692 -4.56 -8.99 -13.25
N GLY A 693 -4.70 -8.20 -12.17
CA GLY A 693 -5.95 -7.56 -11.74
C GLY A 693 -7.01 -8.48 -11.12
N ALA A 694 -6.76 -9.79 -11.05
CA ALA A 694 -7.70 -10.77 -10.51
C ALA A 694 -7.62 -10.82 -8.96
N PRO A 695 -8.73 -10.70 -8.22
CA PRO A 695 -8.71 -10.66 -6.75
C PRO A 695 -8.52 -12.04 -6.08
N GLU A 696 -8.83 -13.14 -6.77
CA GLU A 696 -8.86 -14.48 -6.19
C GLU A 696 -7.47 -14.99 -5.75
N PRO A 697 -6.39 -14.82 -6.54
CA PRO A 697 -5.04 -15.16 -6.09
C PRO A 697 -4.63 -14.42 -4.80
N LEU A 698 -5.03 -13.15 -4.65
CA LEU A 698 -4.74 -12.38 -3.42
C LEU A 698 -5.47 -12.94 -2.21
N LEU A 699 -6.72 -13.38 -2.37
CA LEU A 699 -7.47 -14.03 -1.30
C LEU A 699 -6.75 -15.30 -0.80
N TRP A 700 -6.26 -16.13 -1.71
CA TRP A 700 -5.51 -17.34 -1.36
C TRP A 700 -4.11 -17.05 -0.78
N SER A 701 -3.44 -16.03 -1.31
CA SER A 701 -2.20 -15.49 -0.75
C SER A 701 -2.38 -15.08 0.72
N ARG A 702 -3.43 -14.32 1.03
CA ARG A 702 -3.77 -13.90 2.40
C ARG A 702 -4.09 -15.08 3.30
N ARG A 703 -4.91 -16.04 2.84
CA ARG A 703 -5.23 -17.26 3.59
C ARG A 703 -3.97 -18.05 3.96
N LEU A 704 -3.06 -18.25 3.00
CA LEU A 704 -1.82 -19.00 3.22
C LEU A 704 -0.88 -18.26 4.18
N ALA A 705 -0.65 -16.97 3.97
CA ALA A 705 0.16 -16.17 4.89
C ALA A 705 -0.42 -16.18 6.32
N TYR A 706 -1.74 -16.15 6.46
CA TYR A 706 -2.44 -16.17 7.75
C TYR A 706 -2.34 -17.51 8.47
N ARG A 707 -2.18 -18.65 7.78
CA ARG A 707 -1.95 -19.95 8.45
C ARG A 707 -0.76 -19.93 9.40
N TYR A 708 0.28 -19.16 9.07
CA TYR A 708 1.43 -18.96 9.97
C TYR A 708 1.09 -18.04 11.16
N VAL A 709 0.23 -17.06 10.97
CA VAL A 709 -0.24 -16.17 12.07
C VAL A 709 -1.05 -16.97 13.09
N GLU A 710 -1.86 -17.93 12.63
CA GLU A 710 -2.65 -18.79 13.52
C GLU A 710 -1.80 -19.68 14.43
N THR A 711 -0.52 -19.91 14.10
CA THR A 711 0.38 -20.72 14.93
C THR A 711 0.98 -19.97 16.11
N ARG A 712 0.71 -18.65 16.23
CA ARG A 712 1.30 -17.81 17.27
C ARG A 712 0.89 -18.27 18.65
N ASP A 713 1.88 -18.37 19.53
CA ASP A 713 1.61 -18.57 20.95
C ASP A 713 0.96 -17.30 21.54
N PRO A 714 -0.17 -17.42 22.28
CA PRO A 714 -0.89 -16.26 22.80
C PRO A 714 -0.13 -15.47 23.88
N LYS A 715 0.90 -16.06 24.51
CA LYS A 715 1.70 -15.41 25.56
C LYS A 715 2.90 -14.69 24.95
N THR A 716 3.63 -15.33 24.05
CA THR A 716 4.87 -14.77 23.49
C THR A 716 4.68 -14.03 22.17
N GLY A 717 3.58 -14.32 21.46
CA GLY A 717 3.34 -13.86 20.09
C GLY A 717 4.22 -14.53 19.02
N LEU A 718 5.14 -15.44 19.40
CA LEU A 718 6.06 -16.11 18.47
C LEU A 718 5.28 -17.03 17.55
N GLY A 719 5.45 -16.84 16.24
CA GLY A 719 4.87 -17.70 15.22
C GLY A 719 5.68 -18.98 15.00
N GLY A 720 4.99 -20.00 14.54
CA GLY A 720 5.54 -21.28 14.16
C GLY A 720 6.09 -21.30 12.74
N PHE A 721 7.12 -22.12 12.53
CA PHE A 721 7.79 -22.27 11.23
C PHE A 721 6.95 -23.02 10.19
N GLN A 722 5.97 -23.80 10.61
CA GLN A 722 5.02 -24.53 9.76
C GLN A 722 3.72 -24.70 10.53
N PHE A 723 2.59 -24.96 9.85
CA PHE A 723 1.28 -25.06 10.50
C PHE A 723 0.65 -26.47 10.44
N SER A 724 1.35 -27.45 9.86
CA SER A 724 0.97 -28.86 9.83
C SER A 724 2.09 -29.77 10.34
N GLN A 725 1.76 -31.01 10.70
CA GLN A 725 2.69 -32.07 11.07
C GLN A 725 2.65 -33.18 10.02
N CYS A 726 3.81 -33.75 9.68
CA CYS A 726 3.90 -34.81 8.69
C CYS A 726 4.42 -36.10 9.34
N ARG A 727 3.52 -37.04 9.65
CA ARG A 727 3.89 -38.32 10.28
C ARG A 727 4.74 -39.23 9.39
N THR A 728 4.85 -38.92 8.09
CA THR A 728 5.62 -39.71 7.14
C THR A 728 7.02 -39.13 6.87
N ALA A 729 7.36 -37.98 7.45
CA ALA A 729 8.68 -37.37 7.33
C ALA A 729 9.74 -38.20 8.07
N TRP A 730 10.94 -38.32 7.50
CA TRP A 730 12.05 -39.03 8.13
C TRP A 730 12.67 -38.19 9.26
N CYS A 731 12.82 -38.79 10.44
CA CYS A 731 13.40 -38.15 11.63
C CYS A 731 14.90 -38.37 11.75
N ASP A 732 15.42 -39.44 11.15
CA ASP A 732 16.82 -39.78 11.13
C ASP A 732 17.38 -39.77 9.70
N ASP A 733 18.68 -39.49 9.58
CA ASP A 733 19.35 -39.42 8.28
C ASP A 733 19.61 -40.82 7.66
N VAL A 734 19.37 -41.90 8.41
CA VAL A 734 19.45 -43.29 7.94
C VAL A 734 18.09 -43.86 7.50
N GLY A 735 17.01 -43.07 7.57
CA GLY A 735 15.70 -43.44 7.04
C GLY A 735 15.05 -44.62 7.74
N LYS A 736 15.12 -44.70 9.08
CA LYS A 736 14.46 -45.76 9.87
C LYS A 736 13.29 -45.24 10.70
N ILE A 737 13.26 -43.94 11.02
CA ILE A 737 12.27 -43.37 11.94
C ILE A 737 11.44 -42.31 11.22
N ARG A 738 10.12 -42.35 11.42
CA ARG A 738 9.19 -41.37 10.83
C ARG A 738 8.34 -40.68 11.90
N GLY A 739 8.00 -39.42 11.67
CA GLY A 739 7.22 -38.59 12.61
C GLY A 739 7.55 -37.10 12.50
N ASP A 740 7.07 -36.33 13.48
CA ASP A 740 7.58 -34.97 13.68
C ASP A 740 9.04 -35.03 14.17
N ARG A 741 9.91 -34.27 13.50
CA ARG A 741 11.35 -34.36 13.72
C ARG A 741 11.78 -33.70 15.03
N ALA A 742 11.07 -32.66 15.47
CA ALA A 742 11.36 -32.00 16.73
C ALA A 742 10.84 -32.84 17.90
N GLU A 743 9.65 -33.43 17.75
CA GLU A 743 9.10 -34.35 18.75
C GLU A 743 10.05 -35.53 19.00
N TYR A 744 10.55 -36.15 17.93
CA TYR A 744 11.51 -37.25 18.03
C TYR A 744 12.80 -36.87 18.78
N GLN A 745 13.37 -35.71 18.44
CA GLN A 745 14.70 -35.31 18.91
C GLN A 745 14.69 -34.62 20.28
N TYR A 746 13.60 -33.93 20.62
CA TYR A 746 13.51 -33.06 21.80
C TYR A 746 12.33 -33.39 22.73
N GLY A 747 11.29 -34.07 22.25
CA GLY A 747 10.04 -34.25 23.00
C GLY A 747 10.19 -34.97 24.34
N ASP A 748 11.06 -35.98 24.41
CA ASP A 748 11.32 -36.72 25.66
C ASP A 748 11.96 -35.84 26.76
N ASP A 749 12.64 -34.77 26.37
CA ASP A 749 13.46 -33.94 27.25
C ASP A 749 12.75 -32.66 27.69
N PHE A 750 11.74 -32.21 26.94
CA PHE A 750 10.92 -31.03 27.24
C PHE A 750 9.46 -31.43 27.54
N LYS A 751 9.28 -32.40 28.46
CA LYS A 751 7.96 -32.89 28.87
C LYS A 751 7.10 -31.77 29.45
N GLY A 752 5.83 -31.73 29.06
CA GLY A 752 4.88 -30.70 29.47
C GLY A 752 4.79 -29.52 28.51
N HIS A 753 5.66 -29.46 27.50
CA HIS A 753 5.62 -28.48 26.42
C HIS A 753 5.15 -29.14 25.11
N ARG A 754 4.58 -28.35 24.20
CA ARG A 754 4.23 -28.81 22.86
C ARG A 754 5.49 -28.75 22.00
N VAL A 755 6.13 -29.89 21.75
CA VAL A 755 7.41 -29.99 21.03
C VAL A 755 7.19 -30.58 19.66
N VAL A 756 6.98 -29.70 18.68
CA VAL A 756 6.82 -30.04 17.25
C VAL A 756 7.65 -29.08 16.43
N GLU A 757 7.95 -29.39 15.16
CA GLU A 757 8.81 -28.53 14.34
C GLU A 757 8.23 -27.12 14.18
N GLY A 758 6.91 -27.02 14.08
CA GLY A 758 6.19 -25.74 14.07
C GLY A 758 6.30 -24.93 15.37
N THR A 759 6.87 -25.46 16.44
CA THR A 759 7.06 -24.73 17.72
C THR A 759 8.52 -24.40 18.02
N LEU A 760 9.46 -24.71 17.12
CA LEU A 760 10.87 -24.37 17.32
C LEU A 760 11.16 -22.92 16.88
N PHE A 761 11.85 -22.17 17.73
CA PHE A 761 12.33 -20.81 17.44
C PHE A 761 13.81 -20.63 17.84
N PRO A 762 14.70 -20.21 16.92
CA PRO A 762 14.57 -20.40 15.48
C PRO A 762 14.45 -21.90 15.14
N CYS A 763 13.74 -22.23 14.06
CA CYS A 763 13.59 -23.63 13.64
C CYS A 763 14.87 -24.17 13.00
N TYR A 764 15.53 -23.36 12.15
CA TYR A 764 16.79 -23.71 11.49
C TYR A 764 17.85 -22.65 11.76
N GLY A 765 19.11 -23.09 11.86
CA GLY A 765 20.21 -22.22 12.26
C GLY A 765 20.06 -21.73 13.70
N ASP A 766 20.79 -20.66 14.04
CA ASP A 766 20.80 -20.10 15.39
C ASP A 766 20.06 -18.74 15.44
N THR A 767 19.60 -18.19 14.31
CA THR A 767 18.87 -16.90 14.21
C THR A 767 17.57 -17.06 13.42
N PRO A 768 16.53 -16.25 13.69
CA PRO A 768 15.29 -16.30 12.91
C PRO A 768 15.56 -15.93 11.44
N GLU A 769 14.92 -16.67 10.53
CA GLU A 769 15.01 -16.48 9.08
C GLU A 769 14.31 -15.17 8.67
N VAL A 770 14.99 -14.32 7.92
CA VAL A 770 14.52 -12.96 7.61
C VAL A 770 13.62 -12.94 6.38
N GLU A 771 13.88 -13.83 5.45
CA GLU A 771 13.36 -13.87 4.09
C GLU A 771 11.83 -13.96 4.04
N PRO A 772 11.14 -14.81 4.85
CA PRO A 772 9.69 -14.81 4.88
C PRO A 772 9.09 -13.47 5.31
N GLN A 773 9.72 -12.76 6.27
CA GLN A 773 9.20 -11.45 6.72
C GLN A 773 9.50 -10.35 5.71
N VAL A 774 10.68 -10.37 5.09
CA VAL A 774 11.00 -9.49 3.95
C VAL A 774 9.94 -9.65 2.86
N SER A 775 9.59 -10.88 2.48
CA SER A 775 8.61 -11.12 1.42
C SER A 775 7.23 -10.54 1.74
N ARG A 776 6.79 -10.61 3.00
CA ARG A 776 5.53 -10.00 3.46
C ARG A 776 5.58 -8.48 3.42
N LEU A 777 6.67 -7.89 3.90
CA LEU A 777 6.87 -6.43 3.89
C LEU A 777 6.89 -5.89 2.46
N LEU A 778 7.66 -6.54 1.58
CA LEU A 778 7.73 -6.17 0.16
C LEU A 778 6.37 -6.37 -0.52
N LEU A 779 5.68 -7.49 -0.29
CA LEU A 779 4.35 -7.70 -0.85
C LEU A 779 3.36 -6.65 -0.35
N GLY A 780 3.42 -6.30 0.94
CA GLY A 780 2.62 -5.24 1.54
C GLY A 780 2.85 -3.87 0.89
N GLU A 781 4.11 -3.49 0.70
CA GLU A 781 4.49 -2.27 -0.02
C GLU A 781 3.98 -2.28 -1.48
N GLN A 782 4.16 -3.39 -2.19
CA GLN A 782 3.79 -3.52 -3.60
C GLN A 782 2.27 -3.51 -3.84
N LEU A 783 1.46 -3.92 -2.87
CA LEU A 783 -0.01 -3.97 -2.94
C LEU A 783 -0.69 -2.75 -2.30
N GLY A 784 0.05 -1.87 -1.62
CA GLY A 784 -0.50 -0.74 -0.88
C GLY A 784 -1.55 -1.18 0.15
N ASP A 785 -2.71 -0.53 0.15
CA ASP A 785 -3.78 -0.82 1.12
C ASP A 785 -4.28 -2.27 1.08
N ALA A 786 -4.31 -2.89 -0.10
CA ALA A 786 -4.70 -4.29 -0.25
C ALA A 786 -3.68 -5.26 0.39
N GLY A 787 -2.44 -4.79 0.61
CA GLY A 787 -1.35 -5.53 1.22
C GLY A 787 -1.14 -5.27 2.71
N ARG A 788 -1.92 -4.39 3.35
CA ARG A 788 -1.69 -3.92 4.73
C ARG A 788 -1.55 -5.05 5.76
N ASP A 789 -2.27 -6.15 5.55
CA ASP A 789 -2.25 -7.30 6.45
C ASP A 789 -0.88 -8.00 6.42
N PHE A 790 -0.23 -8.11 5.26
CA PHE A 790 1.11 -8.71 5.18
C PHE A 790 2.14 -7.89 5.96
N THR A 791 2.11 -6.56 5.81
CA THR A 791 2.96 -5.65 6.59
C THR A 791 2.69 -5.82 8.09
N ARG A 792 1.41 -5.76 8.50
CA ARG A 792 1.02 -5.93 9.91
C ARG A 792 1.51 -7.26 10.48
N TRP A 793 1.29 -8.36 9.78
CA TRP A 793 1.69 -9.68 10.26
C TRP A 793 3.21 -9.81 10.38
N ALA A 794 3.99 -9.24 9.46
CA ALA A 794 5.45 -9.20 9.58
C ALA A 794 5.91 -8.37 10.79
N VAL A 795 5.33 -7.18 10.99
CA VAL A 795 5.62 -6.30 12.13
C VAL A 795 5.31 -6.98 13.46
N GLU A 796 4.15 -7.63 13.59
CA GLU A 796 3.76 -8.39 14.78
C GLU A 796 4.74 -9.52 15.08
N GLU A 797 5.18 -10.25 14.04
CA GLU A 797 6.12 -11.36 14.17
C GLU A 797 7.49 -10.88 14.66
N MET A 798 8.03 -9.84 14.02
CA MET A 798 9.31 -9.24 14.40
C MET A 798 9.25 -8.60 15.79
N THR A 799 8.11 -8.00 16.14
CA THR A 799 7.88 -7.49 17.49
C THR A 799 7.94 -8.61 18.53
N ALA A 800 7.33 -9.76 18.23
CA ALA A 800 7.41 -10.93 19.11
C ALA A 800 8.85 -11.44 19.24
N TRP A 801 9.64 -11.47 18.16
CA TRP A 801 11.05 -11.84 18.23
C TRP A 801 11.82 -10.93 19.18
N GLY A 802 11.65 -9.61 19.04
CA GLY A 802 12.29 -8.62 19.89
C GLY A 802 11.86 -8.67 21.36
N LYS A 803 10.56 -8.88 21.63
CA LYS A 803 10.04 -8.87 23.01
C LYS A 803 10.25 -10.18 23.75
N SER A 804 10.14 -11.31 23.06
CA SER A 804 10.08 -12.62 23.70
C SER A 804 11.37 -13.42 23.59
N ALA A 805 12.17 -13.20 22.53
CA ALA A 805 13.35 -14.03 22.26
C ALA A 805 14.67 -13.27 22.18
N TYR A 806 14.66 -11.95 22.01
CA TYR A 806 15.88 -11.16 21.93
C TYR A 806 16.41 -10.75 23.30
N ARG A 807 17.71 -10.99 23.51
CA ARG A 807 18.44 -10.63 24.72
C ARG A 807 19.41 -9.50 24.42
N LYS A 808 19.06 -8.30 24.87
CA LYS A 808 19.82 -7.06 24.60
C LYS A 808 21.24 -7.06 25.16
N LYS A 809 21.48 -7.68 26.32
CA LYS A 809 22.78 -7.59 27.03
C LYS A 809 23.96 -8.16 26.22
N ASP A 810 23.69 -9.12 25.35
CA ASP A 810 24.66 -9.85 24.53
C ASP A 810 24.26 -9.92 23.05
N ASN A 811 23.26 -9.13 22.65
CA ASN A 811 22.76 -9.05 21.28
C ASN A 811 22.51 -10.45 20.68
N ALA A 812 21.60 -11.21 21.28
CA ALA A 812 21.37 -12.59 20.87
C ALA A 812 19.89 -12.99 20.90
N PHE A 813 19.46 -13.78 19.92
CA PHE A 813 18.19 -14.50 19.95
C PHE A 813 18.38 -15.83 20.67
N ILE A 814 17.58 -16.07 21.70
CA ILE A 814 17.64 -17.29 22.51
C ILE A 814 16.88 -18.41 21.77
N PRO A 815 17.48 -19.59 21.54
CA PRO A 815 16.73 -20.74 21.04
C PRO A 815 15.71 -21.19 22.08
N MET A 816 14.47 -21.38 21.67
CA MET A 816 13.33 -21.70 22.54
C MET A 816 12.20 -22.39 21.78
N LEU A 817 11.26 -22.95 22.54
CA LEU A 817 9.93 -23.25 22.04
C LEU A 817 9.10 -21.95 21.93
N THR A 818 8.12 -21.91 21.04
CA THR A 818 7.25 -20.73 20.84
C THR A 818 6.49 -20.31 22.10
N ASP A 819 6.29 -21.20 23.08
CA ASP A 819 5.69 -20.88 24.39
C ASP A 819 6.64 -20.08 25.34
N GLY A 820 7.87 -19.86 24.91
CA GLY A 820 8.92 -19.13 25.63
C GLY A 820 9.88 -20.03 26.42
N THR A 821 9.77 -21.35 26.30
CA THR A 821 10.65 -22.29 26.98
C THR A 821 12.03 -22.29 26.35
N SER A 822 13.01 -21.71 27.05
CA SER A 822 14.40 -21.67 26.56
C SER A 822 14.97 -23.07 26.37
N MET A 823 15.64 -23.26 25.25
CA MET A 823 16.42 -24.44 24.88
C MET A 823 17.93 -24.14 24.82
N GLU A 824 18.36 -22.94 25.25
CA GLU A 824 19.77 -22.53 25.23
C GLU A 824 20.61 -23.43 26.14
N GLY A 825 21.75 -23.90 25.63
CA GLY A 825 22.65 -24.82 26.33
C GLY A 825 22.18 -26.28 26.33
N TYR A 826 21.02 -26.59 25.75
CA TYR A 826 20.57 -27.97 25.61
C TYR A 826 21.54 -28.77 24.74
N VAL A 827 21.91 -29.98 25.20
CA VAL A 827 22.80 -30.91 24.48
C VAL A 827 21.95 -32.01 23.87
N CYS A 828 21.91 -32.09 22.53
CA CYS A 828 21.16 -33.10 21.79
C CYS A 828 21.52 -34.51 22.25
N LYS A 829 20.54 -35.25 22.77
CA LYS A 829 20.76 -36.63 23.27
C LYS A 829 20.67 -37.70 22.18
N LYS A 830 20.08 -37.37 21.03
CA LYS A 830 19.87 -38.25 19.88
C LYS A 830 20.39 -37.59 18.61
N ASP A 831 20.87 -38.40 17.68
CA ASP A 831 21.00 -37.99 16.29
C ASP A 831 19.61 -37.70 15.73
N GLY A 832 19.49 -36.71 14.86
CA GLY A 832 18.22 -36.36 14.25
C GLY A 832 18.34 -35.19 13.29
N TYR A 833 17.20 -34.79 12.74
CA TYR A 833 17.12 -33.76 11.69
C TYR A 833 17.78 -32.43 12.05
N PHE A 834 17.75 -32.02 13.32
CA PHE A 834 18.34 -30.78 13.80
C PHE A 834 19.79 -30.95 14.26
N GLY A 835 20.46 -32.03 13.84
CA GLY A 835 21.89 -32.24 14.06
C GLY A 835 22.22 -33.47 14.89
N PRO A 836 23.51 -33.79 15.02
CA PRO A 836 23.96 -35.00 15.68
C PRO A 836 23.83 -34.94 17.20
N ARG A 837 23.84 -36.10 17.84
CA ARG A 837 24.01 -36.25 19.28
C ARG A 837 25.26 -35.48 19.73
N GLY A 838 25.13 -34.73 20.82
CA GLY A 838 26.20 -33.88 21.36
C GLY A 838 26.20 -32.45 20.81
N ARG A 839 25.42 -32.12 19.76
CA ARG A 839 25.22 -30.72 19.36
C ARG A 839 24.64 -29.94 20.54
N VAL A 840 25.16 -28.75 20.78
CA VAL A 840 24.63 -27.80 21.77
C VAL A 840 23.84 -26.72 21.04
N LEU A 841 22.66 -26.35 21.57
CA LEU A 841 21.87 -25.24 21.06
C LEU A 841 22.38 -23.93 21.67
N HIS A 842 22.78 -22.98 20.84
CA HIS A 842 23.35 -21.71 21.25
C HIS A 842 22.46 -20.54 20.85
N ALA A 843 22.53 -19.45 21.62
CA ALA A 843 21.94 -18.19 21.20
C ALA A 843 22.66 -17.66 19.94
N GLY A 844 21.89 -17.25 18.94
CA GLY A 844 22.44 -16.70 17.69
C GLY A 844 22.42 -15.18 17.68
N HIS A 845 23.43 -14.59 17.07
CA HIS A 845 23.62 -13.14 17.05
C HIS A 845 23.08 -12.54 15.74
N PRO A 846 22.16 -11.55 15.79
CA PRO A 846 21.63 -10.92 14.58
C PRO A 846 22.71 -10.12 13.86
N GLY A 847 22.74 -10.28 12.54
CA GLY A 847 23.69 -9.63 11.65
C GLY A 847 23.08 -8.48 10.83
N ALA A 848 23.75 -8.15 9.74
CA ALA A 848 23.37 -7.04 8.86
C ALA A 848 22.00 -7.25 8.20
N ALA A 849 21.65 -8.49 7.86
CA ALA A 849 20.36 -8.84 7.29
C ALA A 849 19.20 -8.57 8.28
N HIS A 850 19.40 -8.83 9.57
CA HIS A 850 18.42 -8.50 10.61
C HIS A 850 18.29 -6.99 10.80
N LEU A 851 19.41 -6.25 10.81
CA LEU A 851 19.36 -4.78 10.85
C LEU A 851 18.57 -4.22 9.67
N TRP A 852 18.84 -4.71 8.45
CA TRP A 852 18.10 -4.32 7.26
C TRP A 852 16.61 -4.62 7.37
N LEU A 853 16.24 -5.82 7.83
CA LEU A 853 14.85 -6.21 8.02
C LEU A 853 14.12 -5.25 9.00
N TYR A 854 14.70 -4.95 10.16
CA TYR A 854 14.09 -4.02 11.12
C TYR A 854 14.01 -2.58 10.59
N ALA A 855 15.02 -2.12 9.85
CA ALA A 855 14.97 -0.80 9.20
C ALA A 855 13.87 -0.72 8.12
N LEU A 856 13.74 -1.76 7.28
CA LEU A 856 12.68 -1.88 6.27
C LEU A 856 11.28 -1.89 6.93
N ALA A 857 11.12 -2.70 7.98
CA ALA A 857 9.85 -2.81 8.69
C ALA A 857 9.47 -1.50 9.39
N PHE A 858 10.43 -0.79 9.98
CA PHE A 858 10.22 0.55 10.54
C PHE A 858 9.75 1.54 9.46
N ARG A 859 10.45 1.64 8.33
CA ARG A 859 10.07 2.56 7.23
C ARG A 859 8.62 2.35 6.77
N LEU A 860 8.19 1.09 6.71
CA LEU A 860 6.86 0.73 6.21
C LEU A 860 5.72 0.87 7.23
N SER A 861 6.04 0.83 8.52
CA SER A 861 5.03 0.80 9.59
C SER A 861 5.02 2.05 10.48
N GLY A 862 6.16 2.70 10.65
CA GLY A 862 6.38 3.73 11.67
C GLY A 862 6.46 3.19 13.11
N ASP A 863 6.52 1.87 13.32
CA ASP A 863 6.53 1.27 14.66
C ASP A 863 7.87 1.50 15.38
N GLU A 864 7.86 2.36 16.40
CA GLU A 864 9.04 2.76 17.17
C GLU A 864 9.79 1.59 17.82
N PHE A 865 9.11 0.48 18.15
CA PHE A 865 9.78 -0.69 18.71
C PHE A 865 10.71 -1.35 17.68
N LEU A 866 10.37 -1.28 16.39
CA LEU A 866 11.23 -1.78 15.33
C LEU A 866 12.48 -0.91 15.14
N TRP A 867 12.34 0.41 15.34
CA TRP A 867 13.50 1.31 15.43
C TRP A 867 14.39 0.97 16.63
N GLU A 868 13.79 0.74 17.80
CA GLU A 868 14.53 0.31 18.99
C GLU A 868 15.30 -0.98 18.73
N MET A 869 14.68 -1.96 18.09
CA MET A 869 15.33 -3.22 17.71
C MET A 869 16.47 -3.00 16.71
N ALA A 870 16.28 -2.18 15.67
CA ALA A 870 17.36 -1.82 14.75
C ALA A 870 18.54 -1.17 15.50
N ARG A 871 18.26 -0.27 16.45
CA ARG A 871 19.27 0.38 17.29
C ARG A 871 20.00 -0.63 18.18
N ASN A 872 19.27 -1.54 18.82
CA ASN A 872 19.83 -2.59 19.68
C ASN A 872 20.77 -3.50 18.88
N ILE A 873 20.39 -3.91 17.66
CA ILE A 873 21.23 -4.71 16.77
C ILE A 873 22.49 -3.94 16.34
N ALA A 874 22.36 -2.66 16.00
CA ALA A 874 23.51 -1.83 15.63
C ALA A 874 24.51 -1.67 16.78
N GLN A 875 24.03 -1.30 17.97
CA GLN A 875 24.86 -1.17 19.17
C GLN A 875 25.50 -2.52 19.55
N GLY A 876 24.72 -3.60 19.49
CA GLY A 876 25.15 -4.96 19.82
C GLY A 876 26.23 -5.52 18.90
N ASN A 877 26.29 -5.05 17.65
CA ASN A 877 27.35 -5.39 16.71
C ASN A 877 28.53 -4.38 16.72
N GLY A 878 28.50 -3.37 17.60
CA GLY A 878 29.53 -2.33 17.66
C GLY A 878 29.51 -1.37 16.47
N TRP A 879 28.36 -1.20 15.81
CA TRP A 879 28.18 -0.33 14.64
C TRP A 879 27.81 1.11 15.00
N GLY A 880 27.97 1.48 16.27
CA GLY A 880 27.59 2.78 16.81
C GLY A 880 26.10 2.86 17.15
N ASP A 881 25.59 4.09 17.22
CA ASP A 881 24.21 4.38 17.62
C ASP A 881 23.46 5.09 16.48
N ILE A 882 22.37 4.51 16.01
CA ILE A 882 21.54 5.10 14.95
C ILE A 882 20.66 6.27 15.46
N GLY A 883 20.57 6.45 16.79
CA GLY A 883 19.77 7.47 17.47
C GLY A 883 18.61 6.87 18.27
N GLU A 884 18.22 7.51 19.37
CA GLU A 884 17.07 7.09 20.20
C GLU A 884 15.76 7.06 19.42
N THR A 885 15.56 8.06 18.56
CA THR A 885 14.44 8.17 17.63
C THR A 885 14.98 8.43 16.22
N PRO A 886 14.13 8.32 15.17
CA PRO A 886 14.51 8.65 13.81
C PRO A 886 15.00 10.10 13.63
N GLU A 887 14.64 11.02 14.52
CA GLU A 887 15.02 12.44 14.50
C GLU A 887 16.28 12.72 15.33
N ALA A 888 16.54 11.92 16.39
CA ALA A 888 17.65 12.12 17.30
C ALA A 888 19.03 12.05 16.61
N SER A 889 20.05 12.74 17.11
CA SER A 889 21.40 12.65 16.52
C SER A 889 21.89 11.20 16.46
N SER A 890 22.47 10.79 15.33
CA SER A 890 23.13 9.49 15.21
C SER A 890 24.65 9.63 15.37
N SER A 891 25.26 8.61 15.96
CA SER A 891 26.71 8.40 16.00
C SER A 891 27.05 7.04 15.39
N VAL A 892 26.30 6.65 14.36
CA VAL A 892 26.50 5.40 13.63
C VAL A 892 27.89 5.41 13.01
N ARG A 893 28.62 4.32 13.18
CA ARG A 893 29.97 4.15 12.65
C ARG A 893 30.21 2.67 12.39
N LEU A 894 30.12 2.30 11.12
CA LEU A 894 30.44 0.95 10.69
C LEU A 894 31.95 0.74 10.72
N PRO A 895 32.43 -0.51 10.96
CA PRO A 895 33.84 -0.84 10.84
C PRO A 895 34.41 -0.42 9.48
N ASP A 896 35.61 0.16 9.47
CA ASP A 896 36.23 0.72 8.27
C ASP A 896 36.45 -0.33 7.15
N ASN A 897 36.42 -1.62 7.48
CA ASN A 897 36.56 -2.75 6.55
C ASN A 897 35.24 -3.50 6.27
N SER A 898 34.08 -3.00 6.74
CA SER A 898 32.79 -3.65 6.47
C SER A 898 32.45 -3.61 4.98
N ALA A 899 32.18 -4.79 4.41
CA ALA A 899 31.83 -4.98 2.99
C ALA A 899 30.63 -5.92 2.84
N ASP A 900 29.68 -5.87 3.77
CA ASP A 900 28.44 -6.64 3.74
C ASP A 900 27.36 -5.85 2.97
N PRO A 901 26.79 -6.38 1.87
CA PRO A 901 25.75 -5.70 1.10
C PRO A 901 24.50 -5.35 1.91
N PHE A 902 24.15 -6.14 2.93
CA PHE A 902 22.99 -5.84 3.77
C PHE A 902 23.21 -4.59 4.64
N LEU A 903 24.45 -4.22 4.97
CA LEU A 903 24.72 -2.95 5.65
C LEU A 903 24.43 -1.76 4.75
N VAL A 904 24.75 -1.84 3.45
CA VAL A 904 24.36 -0.80 2.48
C VAL A 904 22.85 -0.65 2.49
N LEU A 905 22.12 -1.74 2.31
CA LEU A 905 20.66 -1.75 2.25
C LEU A 905 20.03 -1.23 3.55
N ALA A 906 20.52 -1.67 4.72
CA ALA A 906 20.08 -1.17 6.01
C ALA A 906 20.26 0.35 6.13
N MET A 907 21.44 0.86 5.79
CA MET A 907 21.70 2.30 5.83
C MET A 907 20.82 3.09 4.86
N LEU A 908 20.51 2.53 3.69
CA LEU A 908 19.59 3.16 2.74
C LEU A 908 18.16 3.20 3.28
N GLU A 909 17.67 2.15 3.94
CA GLU A 909 16.34 2.17 4.57
C GLU A 909 16.27 3.16 5.74
N LEU A 910 17.32 3.22 6.58
CA LEU A 910 17.42 4.22 7.66
C LEU A 910 17.48 5.66 7.09
N HIS A 911 18.18 5.86 5.97
CA HIS A 911 18.20 7.16 5.28
C HIS A 911 16.81 7.54 4.74
N ARG A 912 16.10 6.60 4.11
CA ARG A 912 14.73 6.83 3.61
C ARG A 912 13.74 7.14 4.75
N ALA A 913 13.93 6.53 5.91
CA ALA A 913 13.05 6.72 7.06
C ALA A 913 13.32 8.04 7.81
N GLY A 914 14.59 8.40 8.05
CA GLY A 914 14.96 9.55 8.89
C GLY A 914 15.59 10.74 8.16
N GLY A 915 15.86 10.65 6.86
CA GLY A 915 16.41 11.73 6.03
C GLY A 915 17.87 12.14 6.34
N LYS A 916 18.56 11.46 7.26
CA LYS A 916 19.91 11.85 7.71
C LYS A 916 20.98 11.46 6.69
N GLY A 917 21.81 12.43 6.29
CA GLY A 917 22.93 12.20 5.36
C GLY A 917 23.98 11.21 5.89
N ALA A 918 24.19 11.16 7.21
CA ALA A 918 25.17 10.27 7.84
C ALA A 918 24.97 8.78 7.50
N PHE A 919 23.73 8.32 7.34
CA PHE A 919 23.46 6.94 6.92
C PHE A 919 23.91 6.70 5.47
N LEU A 920 23.64 7.65 4.56
CA LEU A 920 24.11 7.58 3.18
C LEU A 920 25.64 7.62 3.08
N ASP A 921 26.32 8.34 3.97
CA ASP A 921 27.79 8.35 4.04
C ASP A 921 28.35 6.99 4.50
N GLN A 922 27.72 6.35 5.49
CA GLN A 922 28.07 4.98 5.88
C GLN A 922 27.80 3.97 4.76
N ALA A 923 26.68 4.11 4.05
CA ALA A 923 26.37 3.27 2.89
C ALA A 923 27.44 3.40 1.79
N GLN A 924 27.90 4.62 1.51
CA GLN A 924 29.01 4.88 0.58
C GLN A 924 30.32 4.24 1.04
N THR A 925 30.63 4.32 2.34
CA THR A 925 31.84 3.70 2.92
C THR A 925 31.84 2.18 2.71
N VAL A 926 30.73 1.51 3.03
CA VAL A 926 30.58 0.07 2.77
C VAL A 926 30.62 -0.23 1.28
N GLY A 927 29.98 0.59 0.45
CA GLY A 927 30.03 0.46 -1.01
C GLY A 927 31.45 0.52 -1.56
N GLN A 928 32.29 1.42 -1.05
CA GLN A 928 33.71 1.51 -1.43
C GLN A 928 34.49 0.27 -0.99
N ASN A 929 34.20 -0.27 0.19
CA ASN A 929 34.80 -1.51 0.65
C ASN A 929 34.36 -2.71 -0.21
N ILE A 930 33.11 -2.76 -0.67
CA ILE A 930 32.64 -3.76 -1.63
C ILE A 930 33.46 -3.65 -2.93
N LEU A 931 33.61 -2.45 -3.49
CA LEU A 931 34.43 -2.24 -4.69
C LEU A 931 35.88 -2.71 -4.50
N ARG A 932 36.47 -2.44 -3.32
CA ARG A 932 37.86 -2.82 -3.01
C ARG A 932 38.04 -4.32 -2.78
N ASP A 933 37.15 -4.96 -2.02
CA ASP A 933 37.39 -6.28 -1.42
C ASP A 933 36.55 -7.40 -2.03
N ARG A 934 35.46 -7.04 -2.71
CA ARG A 934 34.48 -7.99 -3.27
C ARG A 934 34.45 -7.99 -4.79
N VAL A 935 35.09 -7.04 -5.46
CA VAL A 935 35.22 -7.05 -6.93
C VAL A 935 36.58 -7.64 -7.33
N GLN A 936 36.55 -8.73 -8.09
CA GLN A 936 37.73 -9.37 -8.67
C GLN A 936 37.52 -9.63 -10.16
N GLN A 937 38.40 -9.08 -10.98
CA GLN A 937 38.32 -9.19 -12.45
C GLN A 937 36.95 -8.78 -13.03
N GLY A 938 36.25 -7.84 -12.40
CA GLY A 938 34.90 -7.41 -12.79
C GLY A 938 33.76 -8.31 -12.29
N LEU A 939 34.05 -9.36 -11.52
CA LEU A 939 33.07 -10.24 -10.88
C LEU A 939 32.93 -9.93 -9.39
N PHE A 940 31.73 -10.13 -8.84
CA PHE A 940 31.46 -9.97 -7.40
C PHE A 940 31.63 -11.31 -6.65
N VAL A 941 32.43 -11.31 -5.59
CA VAL A 941 32.76 -12.50 -4.78
C VAL A 941 32.66 -12.22 -3.28
N ARG A 942 32.31 -13.25 -2.51
CA ARG A 942 32.16 -13.17 -1.04
C ARG A 942 33.44 -12.86 -0.29
N SER A 943 34.61 -13.04 -0.91
CA SER A 943 35.92 -12.59 -0.44
C SER A 943 36.96 -12.85 -1.52
N ARG A 944 38.11 -12.18 -1.42
CA ARG A 944 39.23 -12.35 -2.37
C ARG A 944 39.80 -13.77 -2.46
N ARG A 945 39.45 -14.65 -1.52
CA ARG A 945 39.88 -16.05 -1.52
C ARG A 945 38.97 -16.95 -2.35
N HIS A 946 37.75 -16.54 -2.69
CA HIS A 946 36.81 -17.42 -3.38
C HIS A 946 37.20 -17.65 -4.84
N LEU A 947 37.01 -18.88 -5.29
CA LEU A 947 37.33 -19.30 -6.67
C LEU A 947 36.22 -18.98 -7.67
N PHE A 948 34.97 -18.90 -7.21
CA PHE A 948 33.80 -18.75 -8.07
C PHE A 948 32.94 -17.57 -7.61
N CYS A 949 32.38 -16.83 -8.57
CA CYS A 949 31.29 -15.89 -8.33
C CYS A 949 29.94 -16.55 -8.63
N HIS A 950 28.90 -16.17 -7.90
CA HIS A 950 27.52 -16.46 -8.25
C HIS A 950 26.94 -15.27 -9.03
N VAL A 951 26.27 -15.49 -10.17
CA VAL A 951 25.81 -14.37 -11.03
C VAL A 951 24.67 -13.57 -10.41
N SER A 952 23.85 -14.16 -9.55
CA SER A 952 22.98 -13.39 -8.66
C SER A 952 23.78 -12.93 -7.45
N SER A 953 24.40 -11.76 -7.55
CA SER A 953 25.20 -11.15 -6.49
C SER A 953 24.36 -10.15 -5.67
N ASN A 954 24.47 -10.26 -4.34
CA ASN A 954 23.88 -9.28 -3.42
C ASN A 954 24.69 -7.98 -3.43
N GLU A 955 26.01 -8.06 -3.64
CA GLU A 955 26.89 -6.90 -3.80
C GLU A 955 26.49 -6.05 -5.01
N ALA A 956 26.26 -6.66 -6.17
CA ALA A 956 25.84 -5.95 -7.38
C ALA A 956 24.51 -5.19 -7.15
N GLN A 957 23.52 -5.85 -6.55
CA GLN A 957 22.22 -5.23 -6.25
C GLN A 957 22.36 -4.11 -5.21
N ALA A 958 23.11 -4.32 -4.13
CA ALA A 958 23.32 -3.30 -3.10
C ALA A 958 24.02 -2.05 -3.66
N LEU A 959 25.04 -2.22 -4.51
CA LEU A 959 25.70 -1.10 -5.19
C LEU A 959 24.78 -0.38 -6.18
N LEU A 960 23.88 -1.12 -6.84
CA LEU A 960 22.87 -0.55 -7.73
C LEU A 960 21.85 0.30 -6.96
N HIS A 961 21.36 -0.18 -5.82
CA HIS A 961 20.50 0.58 -4.91
C HIS A 961 21.21 1.83 -4.34
N LEU A 962 22.49 1.72 -3.98
CA LEU A 962 23.29 2.85 -3.53
C LEU A 962 23.45 3.90 -4.62
N ALA A 963 23.76 3.48 -5.85
CA ALA A 963 23.83 4.38 -7.00
C ALA A 963 22.48 5.08 -7.24
N ALA A 964 21.37 4.33 -7.20
CA ALA A 964 20.02 4.89 -7.35
C ALA A 964 19.73 5.97 -6.29
N ALA A 965 20.08 5.71 -5.02
CA ALA A 965 19.92 6.67 -3.94
C ALA A 965 20.78 7.94 -4.14
N LEU A 966 22.05 7.79 -4.54
CA LEU A 966 22.95 8.92 -4.82
C LEU A 966 22.52 9.77 -6.02
N LEU A 967 21.81 9.14 -6.97
CA LEU A 967 21.19 9.81 -8.10
C LEU A 967 19.83 10.45 -7.76
N GLY A 968 19.34 10.32 -6.53
CA GLY A 968 18.03 10.82 -6.12
C GLY A 968 16.86 10.05 -6.73
N GLN A 969 17.09 8.79 -7.13
CA GLN A 969 16.11 7.93 -7.80
C GLN A 969 15.99 6.54 -7.13
N PRO A 970 15.85 6.43 -5.78
CA PRO A 970 15.87 5.14 -5.09
C PRO A 970 14.78 4.16 -5.56
N GLU A 971 13.66 4.66 -6.08
CA GLU A 971 12.53 3.85 -6.59
C GLU A 971 12.73 3.34 -8.03
N SER A 972 13.82 3.73 -8.72
CA SER A 972 14.03 3.33 -10.12
C SER A 972 14.51 1.89 -10.27
N VAL A 973 15.02 1.28 -9.21
CA VAL A 973 15.58 -0.08 -9.22
C VAL A 973 14.59 -1.09 -8.61
N PRO A 974 14.50 -2.33 -9.14
CA PRO A 974 13.65 -3.36 -8.56
C PRO A 974 13.97 -3.61 -7.09
N ALA A 975 12.97 -3.91 -6.27
CA ALA A 975 13.16 -4.17 -4.85
C ALA A 975 14.13 -5.36 -4.62
N PHE A 976 15.07 -5.18 -3.70
CA PHE A 976 15.94 -6.25 -3.21
C PHE A 976 15.16 -7.18 -2.29
N THR A 977 15.11 -8.47 -2.62
CA THR A 977 14.27 -9.45 -1.90
C THR A 977 14.99 -10.23 -0.82
N GLY A 978 16.31 -10.10 -0.70
CA GLY A 978 17.11 -10.94 0.20
C GLY A 978 17.05 -12.44 -0.15
N ALA A 979 16.62 -12.79 -1.36
CA ALA A 979 16.46 -14.18 -1.77
C ALA A 979 17.76 -14.97 -1.62
N SER A 980 17.63 -16.24 -1.18
CA SER A 980 18.75 -17.15 -0.96
C SER A 980 18.55 -18.43 -1.79
N PRO A 981 18.63 -18.35 -3.13
CA PRO A 981 18.46 -19.52 -3.99
C PRO A 981 19.58 -20.54 -3.74
N PHE A 982 19.28 -21.80 -4.02
CA PHE A 982 20.23 -22.89 -3.92
C PHE A 982 19.92 -23.96 -4.96
N PHE A 983 20.89 -24.83 -5.19
CA PHE A 983 20.72 -26.08 -5.93
C PHE A 983 21.34 -27.22 -5.13
N HIS A 984 20.58 -28.30 -4.95
CA HIS A 984 21.03 -29.49 -4.23
C HIS A 984 20.48 -30.77 -4.88
N VAL A 985 21.41 -31.59 -5.35
CA VAL A 985 21.22 -32.98 -5.81
C VAL A 985 22.44 -33.82 -5.41
N GLU A 986 22.53 -35.08 -5.84
CA GLU A 986 23.74 -35.91 -5.71
C GLU A 986 24.96 -35.23 -6.37
N TYR A 987 26.13 -35.29 -5.72
CA TYR A 987 27.40 -34.79 -6.30
C TYR A 987 28.49 -35.86 -6.18
N GLY A 988 29.03 -36.31 -7.31
CA GLY A 988 30.20 -37.20 -7.34
C GLY A 988 30.06 -38.52 -6.56
N GLY A 989 28.86 -39.11 -6.52
CA GLY A 989 28.59 -40.39 -5.85
C GLY A 989 28.37 -40.29 -4.34
N GLN A 990 28.37 -39.08 -3.77
CA GLN A 990 28.05 -38.86 -2.36
C GLN A 990 26.53 -38.92 -2.14
N ALA A 991 26.09 -39.76 -1.20
CA ALA A 991 24.69 -39.86 -0.79
C ALA A 991 24.14 -38.50 -0.29
N SER A 992 22.84 -38.30 -0.51
CA SER A 992 22.10 -37.04 -0.55
C SER A 992 22.44 -35.95 0.50
N ARG A 993 22.50 -34.69 0.02
CA ARG A 993 22.60 -33.35 0.70
C ARG A 993 23.81 -32.47 0.32
N SER A 994 24.23 -32.50 -0.96
CA SER A 994 25.27 -31.61 -1.49
C SER A 994 24.71 -30.30 -2.06
N TYR A 995 25.03 -29.16 -1.46
CA TYR A 995 24.55 -27.85 -1.91
C TYR A 995 25.60 -27.15 -2.78
N ASP A 996 25.17 -26.47 -3.83
CA ASP A 996 26.01 -25.56 -4.62
C ASP A 996 26.77 -24.55 -3.76
N ALA A 997 26.10 -24.02 -2.72
CA ALA A 997 26.70 -23.12 -1.75
C ALA A 997 27.96 -23.68 -1.07
N SER A 998 28.03 -24.99 -0.79
CA SER A 998 29.19 -25.62 -0.14
C SER A 998 30.17 -26.20 -1.17
N ILE A 999 29.67 -26.85 -2.21
CA ILE A 999 30.47 -27.57 -3.20
C ILE A 999 31.17 -26.63 -4.19
N ILE A 1000 30.52 -25.52 -4.55
CA ILE A 1000 31.01 -24.60 -5.58
C ILE A 1000 31.39 -23.28 -4.93
N TYR A 1001 30.41 -22.56 -4.39
CA TYR A 1001 30.59 -21.18 -3.95
C TYR A 1001 31.30 -21.05 -2.59
N GLY A 1002 31.48 -22.16 -1.86
CA GLY A 1002 32.30 -22.23 -0.66
C GLY A 1002 33.79 -22.46 -0.92
N ARG A 1003 34.19 -22.76 -2.17
CA ARG A 1003 35.58 -23.09 -2.49
C ARG A 1003 36.46 -21.84 -2.49
N THR A 1004 37.59 -21.95 -1.78
CA THR A 1004 38.64 -20.93 -1.77
C THR A 1004 39.91 -21.41 -2.47
N ARG A 1005 40.72 -20.46 -2.96
CA ARG A 1005 42.07 -20.65 -3.49
C ARG A 1005 43.00 -21.32 -2.48
#